data_AF-A0A8J6Z631-F1
#
_entry.id   AF-A0A8J6Z631-F1
#
_cell.length_a   1.000
_cell.length_b   1.000
_cell.length_c   1.000
_cell.angle_alpha   90.00
_cell.angle_beta   90.00
_cell.angle_gamma   90.00
#
_symmetry.space_group_name_H-M   'P 1'
#
loop_
_entity.id
_entity.type
_entity.pdbx_description
1 polymer ?
#
loop_
_entity_poly.entity_id
_entity_poly.type
_entity_poly.pdbx_seq_one_letter_code
_entity_poly.pdbx_strand_id
1 'polypeptide(L)'
;TGENITWVAEADDESEGGSEGSESESESEGGSEGSESESEGGSEGSESESEGGSEGSESESEGGSEGSESESEGGSEAKSESSAEDIIDKNASADDIEKALGLATNHANLDGNSADSWWSADKLNISGNSIAGASAADLNQPLEVWLSNTDVTTTQTFDVSKNSGVKKVHLKAGAQDVALNPAVSGNFVEVTVGADGNKNITLGGGDAVLVDMAAGDGKVNVVGGAGDDSVVVRDGAPVTFDMSKGGKDILLTFAAANAHISLEGYNASTGAAIQVEEQGASVIADAVRNSLIGFDDGTVVIQSDDGKSKVYLGESDSNGWMVNLKTPNKESDTVQAVGFTGKDGGTVDGSEFNNVLFVGNMDGTKRAGSSLYGSAGNDTFFGGAGDSIVTGDGKDLVELQADTNRDGADINVSKGRVTIVGSNNVLGGFTGDTISIDDLDITTTKFKYAGDSLIIKDETLGFHAVVTAVSSLEGGYMTQYIRNTTDDTVYSVAIGGESSTIYVAEDDEARANAYIGNNSELNFTRYTKDAFIDLGNDWAESYINGERVYIEGVNQLVGGEGTTVFKGSDAKETLIAGKGNTSLYGAGGLNVLGGYSGTDKEGSTTFFVIGGNDGAVHTINNFEYVESNNYVNALNVTADQIETRIEENHFSNVAVVGDDLLLEVTSNYTGETEKALLTDAIDTVSGYGKDFAVNGLVAQVGDTKVNVDGTADYYLATETNATVNVASSLTGDAIIWLGDDGRDMTFEGDFAVIDASNFTGKAELAGNDLDNVIYAGTGATSLWGGNGGNDLLVGGAGADNFYYAAGNGSDTIDNAGGNDVVNFVNLTLADITIDTITSSAVAFNFSDGGKLTVNDNGSGVSFKVDGATYGINGNREFEQK
;
A
#
# COMPACT_ATOMS: atom_id res chain seq x y z
N THR A 1 -9.79 -45.37 -40.60
CA THR A 1 -10.59 -46.56 -40.23
C THR A 1 -10.35 -46.90 -38.78
N GLY A 2 -11.39 -46.86 -37.93
CA GLY A 2 -11.36 -47.44 -36.59
C GLY A 2 -11.47 -46.41 -35.46
N GLU A 3 -12.67 -46.35 -34.88
CA GLU A 3 -13.10 -45.55 -33.73
C GLU A 3 -12.67 -46.14 -32.36
N ASN A 4 -12.88 -45.33 -31.32
CA ASN A 4 -13.30 -45.66 -29.94
C ASN A 4 -12.27 -45.73 -28.78
N ILE A 5 -12.18 -44.57 -28.10
CA ILE A 5 -12.47 -44.28 -26.67
C ILE A 5 -12.99 -45.49 -25.83
N THR A 6 -12.45 -45.73 -24.62
CA THR A 6 -13.04 -45.39 -23.28
C THR A 6 -12.29 -46.09 -22.13
N TRP A 7 -12.09 -45.33 -21.03
CA TRP A 7 -11.63 -45.71 -19.68
C TRP A 7 -12.64 -46.57 -18.88
N VAL A 8 -12.17 -47.26 -17.82
CA VAL A 8 -12.77 -47.56 -16.47
C VAL A 8 -11.76 -48.52 -15.78
N ALA A 9 -11.01 -48.16 -14.73
CA ALA A 9 -11.32 -47.94 -13.30
C ALA A 9 -11.58 -49.22 -12.45
N GLU A 10 -11.28 -49.13 -11.15
CA GLU A 10 -11.34 -50.14 -10.05
C GLU A 10 -10.06 -50.99 -9.85
N ALA A 11 -9.52 -51.22 -8.64
CA ALA A 11 -9.93 -50.96 -7.26
C ALA A 11 -8.71 -51.06 -6.31
N ASP A 12 -8.87 -50.49 -5.10
CA ASP A 12 -8.45 -50.98 -3.77
C ASP A 12 -7.14 -51.78 -3.63
N ASP A 13 -6.24 -51.37 -2.72
CA ASP A 13 -6.28 -51.85 -1.32
C ASP A 13 -5.09 -51.30 -0.50
N GLU A 14 -5.30 -51.30 0.81
CA GLU A 14 -4.41 -50.86 1.90
C GLU A 14 -3.02 -51.51 1.92
N SER A 15 -2.01 -50.81 2.48
CA SER A 15 -1.15 -51.39 3.53
C SER A 15 -0.17 -50.40 4.16
N GLU A 16 -0.09 -50.52 5.49
CA GLU A 16 0.87 -49.92 6.40
C GLU A 16 2.34 -50.29 6.09
N GLY A 17 3.27 -49.42 6.48
CA GLY A 17 4.55 -49.86 7.05
C GLY A 17 5.77 -49.00 6.70
N GLY A 18 6.49 -48.58 7.74
CA GLY A 18 7.96 -48.56 7.69
C GLY A 18 8.63 -47.21 7.90
N SER A 19 9.06 -47.00 9.15
CA SER A 19 10.08 -46.05 9.57
C SER A 19 11.47 -46.33 8.97
N GLU A 20 12.24 -45.29 8.68
CA GLU A 20 13.71 -45.14 8.82
C GLU A 20 14.00 -43.68 8.37
N GLY A 21 14.63 -42.77 9.11
CA GLY A 21 15.83 -42.92 9.91
C GLY A 21 17.04 -42.39 9.12
N SER A 22 17.31 -41.08 9.14
CA SER A 22 18.68 -40.55 8.99
C SER A 22 18.75 -39.08 9.39
N GLU A 23 19.35 -38.86 10.56
CA GLU A 23 20.01 -37.61 10.93
C GLU A 23 21.32 -37.51 10.14
N SER A 24 21.65 -36.33 9.62
CA SER A 24 23.02 -35.99 9.25
C SER A 24 23.35 -34.59 9.76
N GLU A 25 24.13 -34.56 10.84
CA GLU A 25 24.94 -33.44 11.27
C GLU A 25 25.89 -33.00 10.14
N SER A 26 26.09 -31.70 9.97
CA SER A 26 27.35 -31.18 9.43
C SER A 26 27.74 -29.91 10.17
N GLU A 27 28.90 -29.99 10.82
CA GLU A 27 29.54 -28.92 11.55
C GLU A 27 30.25 -27.92 10.62
N SER A 28 30.26 -26.68 11.09
CA SER A 28 31.12 -25.52 10.84
C SER A 28 32.42 -25.67 10.05
N GLU A 29 32.67 -24.70 9.16
CA GLU A 29 33.86 -23.81 9.11
C GLU A 29 33.34 -22.47 8.53
N GLY A 30 33.59 -21.26 9.04
CA GLY A 30 34.84 -20.69 9.53
C GLY A 30 35.42 -19.76 8.45
N GLY A 31 35.05 -18.48 8.45
CA GLY A 31 35.54 -17.52 7.45
C GLY A 31 35.15 -16.07 7.73
N SER A 32 35.82 -15.45 8.70
CA SER A 32 35.79 -14.01 8.94
C SER A 32 36.81 -13.31 8.04
N GLU A 33 36.37 -12.42 7.16
CA GLU A 33 37.21 -11.35 6.63
C GLU A 33 36.47 -10.03 6.77
N GLY A 34 37.02 -9.17 7.62
CA GLY A 34 36.66 -7.77 7.67
C GLY A 34 37.29 -7.02 6.50
N SER A 35 36.56 -6.06 5.96
CA SER A 35 37.15 -5.00 5.14
C SER A 35 36.64 -3.67 5.63
N GLU A 36 37.61 -2.82 5.89
CA GLU A 36 37.53 -1.51 6.51
C GLU A 36 36.80 -0.50 5.62
N SER A 37 36.28 0.50 6.33
CA SER A 37 35.81 1.79 5.82
C SER A 37 36.84 2.50 4.93
N GLU A 38 36.41 2.99 3.78
CA GLU A 38 36.95 4.23 3.21
C GLU A 38 35.79 5.14 2.80
N SER A 39 35.67 6.23 3.57
CA SER A 39 34.86 7.40 3.25
C SER A 39 35.69 8.34 2.38
N GLU A 40 35.30 8.52 1.13
CA GLU A 40 35.74 9.66 0.33
C GLU A 40 34.59 10.66 0.20
N GLY A 41 34.83 11.85 0.74
CA GLY A 41 33.97 13.00 0.57
C GLY A 41 34.09 13.61 -0.83
N GLY A 42 32.96 14.03 -1.37
CA GLY A 42 32.87 14.87 -2.56
C GLY A 42 31.74 15.86 -2.37
N SER A 43 32.08 17.06 -1.94
CA SER A 43 31.18 18.20 -1.77
C SER A 43 31.28 19.15 -2.97
N GLU A 44 30.26 19.23 -3.80
CA GLU A 44 29.90 20.36 -4.68
C GLU A 44 28.38 20.21 -4.93
N GLY A 45 27.47 21.17 -4.80
CA GLY A 45 27.57 22.62 -4.70
C GLY A 45 26.56 23.23 -5.67
N SER A 46 25.38 23.67 -5.16
CA SER A 46 24.43 24.66 -5.74
C SER A 46 23.70 24.23 -7.05
N GLU A 47 22.44 24.55 -7.36
CA GLU A 47 21.55 25.67 -7.05
C GLU A 47 20.08 25.19 -7.17
N SER A 48 19.18 25.60 -6.28
CA SER A 48 17.76 25.77 -6.63
C SER A 48 17.15 26.91 -5.83
N GLU A 49 16.60 27.87 -6.56
CA GLU A 49 15.94 29.07 -6.07
C GLU A 49 14.59 28.70 -5.43
N SER A 50 14.33 29.20 -4.22
CA SER A 50 12.99 29.26 -3.64
C SER A 50 12.71 30.69 -3.14
N GLU A 51 11.85 31.41 -3.87
CA GLU A 51 10.95 32.41 -3.30
C GLU A 51 9.81 31.61 -2.63
N GLY A 52 9.30 31.85 -1.44
CA GLY A 52 9.32 32.99 -0.53
C GLY A 52 7.97 32.92 0.20
N GLY A 53 7.97 32.78 1.53
CA GLY A 53 6.72 32.66 2.29
C GLY A 53 6.91 32.21 3.73
N SER A 54 7.44 33.11 4.55
CA SER A 54 7.44 33.15 6.03
C SER A 54 6.05 32.86 6.62
N GLU A 55 5.86 32.35 7.85
CA GLU A 55 6.47 32.64 9.16
C GLU A 55 6.34 31.34 10.00
N GLY A 56 7.39 30.80 10.64
CA GLY A 56 7.95 31.23 11.94
C GLY A 56 7.17 30.54 13.09
N SER A 57 7.71 29.73 14.00
CA SER A 57 9.08 29.34 14.35
C SER A 57 9.00 28.15 15.32
N GLU A 58 9.92 27.20 15.17
CA GLU A 58 10.14 26.05 16.04
C GLU A 58 10.79 26.41 17.39
N SER A 59 10.70 25.46 18.32
CA SER A 59 11.83 24.78 18.98
C SER A 59 11.93 24.87 20.51
N GLU A 60 12.04 23.66 21.04
CA GLU A 60 12.47 23.23 22.35
C GLU A 60 13.99 23.43 22.56
N SER A 61 14.36 23.50 23.85
CA SER A 61 15.51 22.85 24.51
C SER A 61 16.93 23.30 24.10
N GLU A 62 17.99 23.22 24.91
CA GLU A 62 18.23 22.86 26.31
C GLU A 62 19.66 23.36 26.63
N GLY A 63 19.98 23.49 27.93
CA GLY A 63 21.32 23.13 28.43
C GLY A 63 22.29 24.26 28.80
N GLY A 64 22.80 24.19 30.05
CA GLY A 64 24.22 24.49 30.30
C GLY A 64 24.63 25.22 31.59
N SER A 65 24.75 24.44 32.67
CA SER A 65 25.87 24.39 33.64
C SER A 65 26.24 25.57 34.56
N GLU A 66 26.18 25.25 35.87
CA GLU A 66 27.20 25.36 36.95
C GLU A 66 27.96 26.68 37.24
N GLY A 67 27.96 27.08 38.52
CA GLY A 67 28.93 28.03 39.08
C GLY A 67 28.65 28.45 40.53
N SER A 68 29.46 27.95 41.45
CA SER A 68 29.45 28.08 42.91
C SER A 68 29.81 29.47 43.49
N GLU A 69 29.26 29.73 44.69
CA GLU A 69 29.78 30.49 45.86
C GLU A 69 30.15 31.99 45.76
N SER A 70 29.48 32.84 46.56
CA SER A 70 30.02 33.60 47.73
C SER A 70 29.38 34.99 47.99
N GLU A 71 28.98 35.17 49.26
CA GLU A 71 28.98 36.34 50.16
C GLU A 71 28.45 37.76 49.78
N SER A 72 27.43 38.15 50.57
CA SER A 72 27.34 39.36 51.42
C SER A 72 26.70 40.68 50.94
N GLU A 73 25.71 41.07 51.77
CA GLU A 73 25.24 42.40 52.22
C GLU A 73 24.85 43.52 51.24
N GLY A 74 23.60 44.00 51.40
CA GLY A 74 23.20 45.37 51.07
C GLY A 74 21.72 45.51 50.74
N GLY A 75 20.88 45.80 51.74
CA GLY A 75 19.43 45.89 51.58
C GLY A 75 18.89 47.17 50.93
N SER A 76 17.66 47.07 50.42
CA SER A 76 16.61 48.09 50.55
C SER A 76 15.27 47.52 50.07
N GLU A 77 14.25 47.72 50.91
CA GLU A 77 12.84 47.34 50.74
C GLU A 77 12.19 47.89 49.45
N ALA A 78 11.39 47.05 48.77
CA ALA A 78 10.00 47.35 48.41
C ALA A 78 9.32 46.20 47.62
N LYS A 79 8.29 45.62 48.27
CA LYS A 79 7.03 45.07 47.72
C LYS A 79 7.10 44.00 46.62
N SER A 80 6.96 42.74 47.02
CA SER A 80 6.29 41.69 46.23
C SER A 80 4.97 41.33 46.90
N GLU A 81 3.88 41.47 46.16
CA GLU A 81 2.63 40.75 46.43
C GLU A 81 2.90 39.27 46.08
N SER A 82 2.85 38.39 47.08
CA SER A 82 2.92 36.94 46.87
C SER A 82 1.51 36.41 46.66
N SER A 83 1.23 35.90 45.46
CA SER A 83 0.05 35.10 45.12
C SER A 83 0.05 33.77 45.86
N ALA A 84 -1.12 33.20 46.05
CA ALA A 84 -1.43 32.08 46.94
C ALA A 84 -0.97 30.69 46.43
N GLU A 85 0.15 30.59 45.71
CA GLU A 85 0.53 29.36 44.98
C GLU A 85 1.64 28.50 45.62
N ASP A 86 2.31 28.97 46.67
CA ASP A 86 3.26 28.12 47.44
C ASP A 86 2.55 27.41 48.60
N ILE A 87 1.78 26.35 48.29
CA ILE A 87 0.96 25.60 49.26
C ILE A 87 1.65 24.29 49.68
N ILE A 88 2.05 24.25 50.95
CA ILE A 88 2.05 23.09 51.88
C ILE A 88 3.11 22.00 51.66
N ASP A 89 4.14 22.05 52.50
CA ASP A 89 5.02 20.92 52.83
C ASP A 89 4.19 19.75 53.40
N LYS A 90 4.47 18.52 52.98
CA LYS A 90 3.80 17.26 53.38
C LYS A 90 3.80 17.00 54.90
N ASN A 91 4.58 17.77 55.67
CA ASN A 91 4.65 17.70 57.13
C ASN A 91 4.19 18.98 57.85
N ALA A 92 3.63 19.97 57.14
CA ALA A 92 3.19 21.23 57.76
C ALA A 92 2.04 20.98 58.74
N SER A 93 2.22 21.41 59.99
CA SER A 93 1.14 21.38 60.98
C SER A 93 0.09 22.43 60.62
N ALA A 94 -1.15 22.27 61.11
CA ALA A 94 -2.21 23.27 60.91
C ALA A 94 -1.77 24.70 61.34
N ASP A 95 -0.88 24.79 62.34
CA ASP A 95 -0.31 26.04 62.85
C ASP A 95 0.70 26.69 61.87
N ASP A 96 1.38 25.92 61.03
CA ASP A 96 2.36 26.43 60.05
C ASP A 96 1.66 27.06 58.83
N ILE A 97 0.49 26.53 58.47
CA ILE A 97 -0.41 27.07 57.43
C ILE A 97 -1.08 28.37 57.94
N GLU A 98 -1.42 28.43 59.23
CA GLU A 98 -2.00 29.61 59.91
C GLU A 98 -1.04 30.82 59.90
N LYS A 99 0.27 30.57 60.01
CA LYS A 99 1.33 31.60 59.97
C LYS A 99 1.61 32.15 58.58
N ALA A 100 1.53 31.32 57.54
CA ALA A 100 1.71 31.76 56.15
C ALA A 100 0.57 32.69 55.69
N LEU A 101 -0.62 32.55 56.28
CA LEU A 101 -1.80 33.37 56.01
C LEU A 101 -1.94 34.60 56.94
N GLY A 102 -0.99 34.83 57.86
CA GLY A 102 -0.92 36.05 58.68
C GLY A 102 -1.95 36.16 59.81
N LEU A 103 -2.49 35.05 60.32
CA LEU A 103 -3.53 35.05 61.36
C LEU A 103 -2.90 34.80 62.74
N ALA A 104 -3.01 35.75 63.67
CA ALA A 104 -2.54 35.60 65.05
C ALA A 104 -3.74 35.39 65.99
N THR A 105 -3.68 34.40 66.88
CA THR A 105 -4.82 33.96 67.68
C THR A 105 -4.78 34.38 69.16
N ASN A 106 -5.95 34.75 69.69
CA ASN A 106 -6.24 34.76 71.13
C ASN A 106 -7.47 33.90 71.45
N HIS A 107 -7.39 33.10 72.52
CA HIS A 107 -8.36 32.05 72.84
C HIS A 107 -9.43 32.52 73.85
N ALA A 108 -10.70 32.17 73.62
CA ALA A 108 -11.76 32.23 74.62
C ALA A 108 -12.63 30.97 74.57
N ASN A 109 -12.97 30.40 75.73
CA ASN A 109 -13.78 29.18 75.88
C ASN A 109 -15.13 29.56 76.51
N LEU A 110 -16.26 29.11 75.95
CA LEU A 110 -17.60 29.44 76.45
C LEU A 110 -18.46 28.19 76.65
N ASP A 111 -18.96 28.03 77.87
CA ASP A 111 -20.09 27.14 78.18
C ASP A 111 -21.39 27.95 78.16
N GLY A 112 -22.44 27.36 77.58
CA GLY A 112 -23.60 28.06 77.07
C GLY A 112 -24.41 28.91 78.05
N ASN A 113 -25.12 29.88 77.42
CA ASN A 113 -26.32 30.58 77.87
C ASN A 113 -26.16 32.04 78.39
N SER A 114 -25.74 32.97 77.52
CA SER A 114 -26.19 34.37 77.58
C SER A 114 -26.05 35.07 76.23
N ALA A 115 -27.18 35.55 75.70
CA ALA A 115 -27.20 36.55 74.63
C ALA A 115 -26.78 37.91 75.20
N ASP A 116 -26.08 38.70 74.38
CA ASP A 116 -25.57 40.06 74.63
C ASP A 116 -24.15 40.16 75.23
N SER A 117 -23.14 40.01 74.37
CA SER A 117 -21.91 40.82 74.45
C SER A 117 -21.21 40.86 73.10
N TRP A 118 -20.62 42.03 72.77
CA TRP A 118 -19.75 42.20 71.59
C TRP A 118 -18.48 41.38 71.78
N TRP A 119 -18.11 40.55 70.78
CA TRP A 119 -16.99 39.61 70.89
C TRP A 119 -15.85 39.93 69.92
N SER A 120 -14.62 39.74 70.38
CA SER A 120 -13.37 39.96 69.65
C SER A 120 -12.45 38.73 69.74
N ALA A 121 -12.98 37.53 69.49
CA ALA A 121 -12.23 36.28 69.60
C ALA A 121 -12.20 35.53 68.25
N ASP A 122 -11.03 35.00 67.90
CA ASP A 122 -10.74 34.38 66.59
C ASP A 122 -11.11 32.88 66.56
N LYS A 123 -11.21 32.24 67.73
CA LYS A 123 -11.57 30.82 67.92
C LYS A 123 -12.83 30.70 68.79
N LEU A 124 -13.88 30.06 68.29
CA LEU A 124 -15.17 29.86 68.98
C LEU A 124 -15.42 28.36 69.23
N ASN A 125 -15.45 27.93 70.50
CA ASN A 125 -15.80 26.56 70.88
C ASN A 125 -17.28 26.49 71.26
N ILE A 126 -18.07 25.66 70.58
CA ILE A 126 -19.53 25.61 70.77
C ILE A 126 -19.96 24.20 71.18
N SER A 127 -20.60 24.11 72.35
CA SER A 127 -21.29 22.91 72.86
C SER A 127 -22.80 23.20 72.95
N GLY A 128 -23.58 22.85 71.90
CA GLY A 128 -25.05 23.00 71.93
C GLY A 128 -25.76 23.12 70.56
N ASN A 129 -27.10 23.04 70.60
CA ASN A 129 -27.99 22.68 69.46
C ASN A 129 -28.19 23.70 68.31
N SER A 130 -27.78 24.97 68.38
CA SER A 130 -27.81 25.88 67.20
C SER A 130 -27.08 27.21 67.41
N ILE A 131 -26.55 27.80 66.33
CA ILE A 131 -26.21 29.23 66.24
C ILE A 131 -27.42 29.95 65.62
N ALA A 132 -28.50 30.16 66.39
CA ALA A 132 -29.60 30.99 65.91
C ALA A 132 -29.34 32.46 66.29
N GLY A 133 -28.79 33.25 65.36
CA GLY A 133 -29.11 34.69 65.32
C GLY A 133 -27.98 35.73 65.37
N ALA A 134 -26.70 35.39 65.22
CA ALA A 134 -25.64 36.42 65.06
C ALA A 134 -25.26 36.56 63.59
N SER A 135 -25.51 37.72 62.96
CA SER A 135 -24.87 38.06 61.69
C SER A 135 -23.41 38.44 61.97
N ALA A 136 -22.44 37.68 61.47
CA ALA A 136 -21.02 38.05 61.52
C ALA A 136 -20.64 39.24 60.61
N ALA A 137 -21.54 40.20 60.42
CA ALA A 137 -21.33 41.36 59.54
C ALA A 137 -20.24 42.33 60.05
N ASP A 138 -19.80 42.21 61.31
CA ASP A 138 -18.89 43.16 61.95
C ASP A 138 -17.51 42.58 62.34
N LEU A 139 -17.18 41.34 61.93
CA LEU A 139 -15.87 40.72 62.21
C LEU A 139 -14.96 40.79 60.98
N ASN A 140 -13.93 41.64 61.07
CA ASN A 140 -12.88 41.82 60.05
C ASN A 140 -11.83 40.67 60.02
N GLN A 141 -12.07 39.56 60.72
CA GLN A 141 -11.14 38.43 60.87
C GLN A 141 -11.86 37.11 60.57
N PRO A 142 -11.18 36.11 59.98
CA PRO A 142 -11.76 34.78 59.73
C PRO A 142 -12.09 34.09 61.05
N LEU A 143 -13.32 33.57 61.19
CA LEU A 143 -13.75 32.84 62.38
C LEU A 143 -13.41 31.35 62.24
N GLU A 144 -12.65 30.79 63.18
CA GLU A 144 -12.46 29.34 63.33
C GLU A 144 -13.41 28.77 64.39
N VAL A 145 -14.18 27.74 64.05
CA VAL A 145 -15.21 27.15 64.93
C VAL A 145 -14.86 25.71 65.27
N TRP A 146 -14.81 25.38 66.57
CA TRP A 146 -14.62 24.02 67.05
C TRP A 146 -15.94 23.47 67.58
N LEU A 147 -16.43 22.38 66.97
CA LEU A 147 -17.68 21.72 67.34
C LEU A 147 -17.37 20.38 68.02
N SER A 148 -17.91 20.18 69.22
CA SER A 148 -17.83 18.91 69.94
C SER A 148 -19.17 18.59 70.57
N ASN A 149 -19.54 17.31 70.60
CA ASN A 149 -20.77 16.87 71.25
C ASN A 149 -20.43 15.86 72.35
N THR A 150 -20.74 16.22 73.58
CA THR A 150 -20.53 15.36 74.76
C THR A 150 -21.67 14.35 74.98
N ASP A 151 -22.76 14.43 74.23
CA ASP A 151 -23.95 13.58 74.37
C ASP A 151 -24.22 12.78 73.08
N VAL A 152 -23.66 11.57 73.01
CA VAL A 152 -23.58 10.73 71.80
C VAL A 152 -24.93 10.11 71.37
N THR A 153 -26.03 10.51 72.02
CA THR A 153 -27.34 9.83 71.90
C THR A 153 -28.36 10.56 71.03
N THR A 154 -28.08 11.79 70.57
CA THR A 154 -28.97 12.58 69.70
C THR A 154 -28.22 13.11 68.48
N THR A 155 -28.83 12.99 67.30
CA THR A 155 -28.30 13.57 66.05
C THR A 155 -28.35 15.10 66.16
N GLN A 156 -27.19 15.75 66.12
CA GLN A 156 -27.07 17.21 66.09
C GLN A 156 -26.60 17.66 64.71
N THR A 157 -27.41 18.51 64.06
CA THR A 157 -27.08 19.19 62.80
C THR A 157 -26.59 20.59 63.11
N PHE A 158 -25.35 20.91 62.75
CA PHE A 158 -24.82 22.26 62.87
C PHE A 158 -25.00 23.00 61.54
N ASP A 159 -25.99 23.88 61.50
CA ASP A 159 -26.27 24.73 60.36
C ASP A 159 -25.52 26.07 60.50
N VAL A 160 -24.40 26.20 59.78
CA VAL A 160 -23.65 27.47 59.67
C VAL A 160 -24.05 28.25 58.40
N SER A 161 -25.11 27.83 57.71
CA SER A 161 -25.56 28.38 56.43
C SER A 161 -26.04 29.84 56.45
N LYS A 162 -26.02 30.48 57.61
CA LYS A 162 -26.44 31.88 57.78
C LYS A 162 -25.30 32.81 58.16
N ASN A 163 -24.07 32.30 58.25
CA ASN A 163 -22.93 33.04 58.79
C ASN A 163 -21.83 33.19 57.75
N SER A 164 -21.63 34.42 57.23
CA SER A 164 -20.70 34.70 56.13
C SER A 164 -19.22 34.88 56.53
N GLY A 165 -18.91 34.86 57.84
CA GLY A 165 -17.55 35.07 58.36
C GLY A 165 -16.83 33.80 58.86
N VAL A 166 -17.47 32.64 58.81
CA VAL A 166 -16.87 31.37 59.23
C VAL A 166 -16.01 30.84 58.09
N LYS A 167 -14.70 30.73 58.32
CA LYS A 167 -13.73 30.29 57.30
C LYS A 167 -13.14 28.91 57.59
N LYS A 168 -13.20 28.44 58.85
CA LYS A 168 -12.80 27.09 59.26
C LYS A 168 -13.75 26.48 60.27
N VAL A 169 -14.07 25.21 60.10
CA VAL A 169 -14.86 24.41 61.05
C VAL A 169 -14.08 23.14 61.38
N HIS A 170 -13.81 22.90 62.67
CA HIS A 170 -13.20 21.69 63.20
C HIS A 170 -14.25 20.82 63.90
N LEU A 171 -14.42 19.58 63.45
CA LEU A 171 -15.29 18.60 64.10
C LEU A 171 -14.50 17.69 65.06
N LYS A 172 -14.97 17.53 66.29
CA LYS A 172 -14.45 16.55 67.28
C LYS A 172 -15.44 15.40 67.50
N ALA A 173 -14.97 14.33 68.14
CA ALA A 173 -15.74 13.13 68.47
C ALA A 173 -17.15 13.44 69.04
N GLY A 174 -18.18 12.76 68.51
CA GLY A 174 -19.58 12.85 68.95
C GLY A 174 -20.52 13.75 68.12
N ALA A 175 -20.01 14.69 67.30
CA ALA A 175 -20.85 15.47 66.37
C ALA A 175 -21.24 14.62 65.15
N GLN A 176 -22.45 14.77 64.59
CA GLN A 176 -22.96 13.89 63.51
C GLN A 176 -23.13 14.57 62.15
N ASP A 177 -23.77 15.74 62.03
CA ASP A 177 -24.04 16.37 60.72
C ASP A 177 -23.62 17.86 60.66
N VAL A 178 -23.06 18.29 59.53
CA VAL A 178 -22.71 19.70 59.24
C VAL A 178 -23.26 20.14 57.88
N ALA A 179 -23.90 21.31 57.85
CA ALA A 179 -24.34 21.96 56.61
C ALA A 179 -23.73 23.37 56.51
N LEU A 180 -23.02 23.64 55.41
CA LEU A 180 -22.41 24.94 55.11
C LEU A 180 -23.35 25.88 54.35
N ASN A 181 -22.94 27.14 54.24
CA ASN A 181 -23.74 28.16 53.54
C ASN A 181 -23.59 28.05 52.02
N PRO A 182 -24.67 27.75 51.27
CA PRO A 182 -24.61 27.73 49.81
C PRO A 182 -24.37 29.10 49.17
N ALA A 183 -24.48 30.21 49.91
CA ALA A 183 -24.31 31.58 49.40
C ALA A 183 -22.92 32.19 49.65
N VAL A 184 -21.99 31.46 50.28
CA VAL A 184 -20.64 31.95 50.64
C VAL A 184 -19.61 31.02 50.05
N SER A 185 -18.71 31.54 49.23
CA SER A 185 -17.64 30.76 48.61
C SER A 185 -16.32 30.82 49.37
N GLY A 186 -15.52 29.76 49.21
CA GLY A 186 -14.17 29.65 49.78
C GLY A 186 -14.16 29.44 51.29
N ASN A 187 -15.05 28.59 51.81
CA ASN A 187 -14.93 28.09 53.19
C ASN A 187 -14.03 26.85 53.19
N PHE A 188 -13.18 26.72 54.21
CA PHE A 188 -12.42 25.51 54.46
C PHE A 188 -13.07 24.76 55.64
N VAL A 189 -13.20 23.44 55.56
CA VAL A 189 -13.74 22.62 56.63
C VAL A 189 -12.76 21.52 56.93
N GLU A 190 -12.25 21.47 58.16
CA GLU A 190 -11.39 20.39 58.61
C GLU A 190 -12.21 19.45 59.50
N VAL A 191 -12.46 18.25 59.00
CA VAL A 191 -13.22 17.24 59.71
C VAL A 191 -12.26 16.21 60.25
N THR A 192 -11.97 16.29 61.54
CA THR A 192 -11.30 15.21 62.26
C THR A 192 -12.33 14.19 62.75
N VAL A 193 -12.36 13.00 62.17
CA VAL A 193 -13.30 11.95 62.59
C VAL A 193 -12.63 11.01 63.58
N GLY A 194 -13.11 11.02 64.83
CA GLY A 194 -12.79 9.99 65.81
C GLY A 194 -13.58 8.69 65.57
N ALA A 195 -13.25 7.61 66.28
CA ALA A 195 -13.78 6.24 66.11
C ALA A 195 -15.32 6.04 66.17
N ASP A 196 -16.11 7.10 66.36
CA ASP A 196 -17.51 7.04 66.75
C ASP A 196 -18.45 7.64 65.67
N GLY A 197 -18.90 6.77 64.74
CA GLY A 197 -20.10 6.91 63.91
C GLY A 197 -20.02 7.78 62.63
N ASN A 198 -20.89 7.48 61.66
CA ASN A 198 -20.95 8.15 60.35
C ASN A 198 -21.14 9.68 60.48
N LYS A 199 -20.59 10.45 59.53
CA LYS A 199 -20.71 11.91 59.44
C LYS A 199 -21.33 12.31 58.10
N ASN A 200 -22.27 13.27 58.10
CA ASN A 200 -22.76 13.88 56.85
C ASN A 200 -22.32 15.34 56.78
N ILE A 201 -21.69 15.73 55.67
CA ILE A 201 -21.22 17.09 55.39
C ILE A 201 -21.93 17.55 54.12
N THR A 202 -22.52 18.74 54.11
CA THR A 202 -23.04 19.37 52.89
C THR A 202 -22.27 20.65 52.63
N LEU A 203 -21.57 20.71 51.48
CA LEU A 203 -20.77 21.85 51.07
C LEU A 203 -21.64 22.94 50.43
N GLY A 204 -21.17 24.18 50.54
CA GLY A 204 -21.68 25.35 49.82
C GLY A 204 -21.03 25.45 48.45
N GLY A 205 -20.80 26.66 47.94
CA GLY A 205 -20.24 26.83 46.60
C GLY A 205 -18.77 27.21 46.60
N GLY A 206 -17.86 26.35 46.13
CA GLY A 206 -16.43 26.66 46.08
C GLY A 206 -15.73 26.43 47.41
N ASP A 207 -16.12 25.38 48.14
CA ASP A 207 -15.66 25.07 49.48
C ASP A 207 -14.62 23.94 49.47
N ALA A 208 -13.65 23.99 50.37
CA ALA A 208 -12.68 22.93 50.56
C ALA A 208 -12.99 22.14 51.85
N VAL A 209 -12.95 20.82 51.81
CA VAL A 209 -13.04 19.95 52.99
C VAL A 209 -11.80 19.08 53.10
N LEU A 210 -11.16 19.12 54.25
CA LEU A 210 -10.12 18.17 54.65
C LEU A 210 -10.76 17.16 55.59
N VAL A 211 -10.74 15.89 55.26
CA VAL A 211 -11.18 14.78 56.10
C VAL A 211 -9.94 14.10 56.66
N ASP A 212 -9.71 14.21 57.96
CA ASP A 212 -8.59 13.56 58.67
C ASP A 212 -9.17 12.53 59.65
N MET A 213 -8.94 11.24 59.47
CA MET A 213 -9.57 10.20 60.31
C MET A 213 -8.53 9.36 61.05
N ALA A 214 -8.73 9.19 62.36
CA ALA A 214 -8.00 8.15 63.10
C ALA A 214 -8.63 6.78 62.80
N ALA A 215 -7.81 5.79 62.41
CA ALA A 215 -8.23 4.43 62.03
C ALA A 215 -9.46 3.89 62.80
N GLY A 216 -10.57 3.63 62.10
CA GLY A 216 -11.84 3.13 62.66
C GLY A 216 -12.96 2.90 61.62
N ASP A 217 -14.11 2.35 62.04
CA ASP A 217 -15.21 1.88 61.14
C ASP A 217 -16.20 2.98 60.65
N GLY A 218 -15.92 4.26 60.89
CA GLY A 218 -16.83 5.36 60.55
C GLY A 218 -16.81 5.75 59.07
N LYS A 219 -17.97 6.13 58.49
CA LYS A 219 -18.06 6.67 57.11
C LYS A 219 -18.28 8.19 57.10
N VAL A 220 -17.67 8.91 56.17
CA VAL A 220 -17.99 10.33 55.90
C VAL A 220 -18.75 10.43 54.59
N ASN A 221 -19.97 10.95 54.63
CA ASN A 221 -20.76 11.29 53.46
C ASN A 221 -20.61 12.79 53.21
N VAL A 222 -20.03 13.19 52.09
CA VAL A 222 -19.93 14.59 51.70
C VAL A 222 -20.85 14.81 50.50
N VAL A 223 -21.78 15.75 50.61
CA VAL A 223 -22.65 16.18 49.52
C VAL A 223 -22.09 17.49 48.99
N GLY A 224 -21.69 17.52 47.72
CA GLY A 224 -21.18 18.73 47.07
C GLY A 224 -22.21 19.87 46.97
N GLY A 225 -21.73 21.06 46.66
CA GLY A 225 -22.55 22.23 46.37
C GLY A 225 -22.12 22.95 45.07
N ALA A 226 -22.71 24.12 44.80
CA ALA A 226 -22.52 24.79 43.52
C ALA A 226 -21.19 25.57 43.45
N GLY A 227 -20.13 25.01 42.86
CA GLY A 227 -18.84 25.70 42.68
C GLY A 227 -17.66 24.72 42.64
N ASP A 228 -16.44 25.25 42.83
CA ASP A 228 -15.19 24.47 42.80
C ASP A 228 -14.90 23.89 44.20
N ASP A 229 -15.46 22.71 44.50
CA ASP A 229 -15.36 22.12 45.84
C ASP A 229 -14.20 21.12 45.97
N SER A 230 -13.18 21.42 46.78
CA SER A 230 -12.01 20.55 46.97
C SER A 230 -12.20 19.57 48.15
N VAL A 231 -11.82 18.30 47.99
CA VAL A 231 -11.96 17.28 49.06
C VAL A 231 -10.65 16.57 49.28
N VAL A 232 -9.97 16.86 50.38
CA VAL A 232 -8.71 16.24 50.76
C VAL A 232 -8.98 15.16 51.80
N VAL A 233 -8.44 13.93 51.63
CA VAL A 233 -8.64 12.83 52.59
C VAL A 233 -7.29 12.36 53.14
N ARG A 234 -7.13 12.44 54.46
CA ARG A 234 -5.94 11.99 55.22
C ARG A 234 -6.36 10.85 56.15
N ASP A 235 -5.71 9.69 55.99
CA ASP A 235 -5.80 8.49 56.86
C ASP A 235 -7.19 7.80 56.96
N GLY A 236 -7.22 6.46 56.79
CA GLY A 236 -7.95 5.57 57.69
C GLY A 236 -9.42 5.12 57.54
N ALA A 237 -10.28 5.60 56.61
CA ALA A 237 -11.66 5.03 56.46
C ALA A 237 -12.36 5.30 55.10
N PRO A 238 -13.52 4.65 54.79
CA PRO A 238 -14.28 4.91 53.56
C PRO A 238 -15.02 6.25 53.60
N VAL A 239 -14.78 7.10 52.60
CA VAL A 239 -15.50 8.36 52.36
C VAL A 239 -16.45 8.15 51.18
N THR A 240 -17.73 8.47 51.33
CA THR A 240 -18.67 8.59 50.21
C THR A 240 -18.81 10.07 49.87
N PHE A 241 -18.60 10.43 48.60
CA PHE A 241 -18.86 11.75 48.09
C PHE A 241 -20.04 11.68 47.11
N ASP A 242 -21.16 12.32 47.46
CA ASP A 242 -22.33 12.44 46.61
C ASP A 242 -22.17 13.64 45.66
N MET A 243 -21.96 13.32 44.39
CA MET A 243 -21.78 14.26 43.27
C MET A 243 -23.10 14.75 42.68
N SER A 244 -24.26 14.27 43.16
CA SER A 244 -25.58 14.54 42.55
C SER A 244 -25.98 16.02 42.51
N LYS A 245 -25.30 16.87 43.28
CA LYS A 245 -25.53 18.33 43.34
C LYS A 245 -24.47 19.18 42.63
N GLY A 246 -23.51 18.54 41.96
CA GLY A 246 -22.44 19.20 41.22
C GLY A 246 -21.22 19.56 42.06
N GLY A 247 -20.09 19.70 41.38
CA GLY A 247 -18.77 20.11 41.86
C GLY A 247 -17.83 20.17 40.66
N LYS A 248 -16.86 21.08 40.63
CA LYS A 248 -15.99 21.33 39.46
C LYS A 248 -14.59 20.68 39.51
N ASP A 249 -13.94 20.60 40.67
CA ASP A 249 -12.61 19.99 40.83
C ASP A 249 -12.51 19.24 42.17
N ILE A 250 -12.17 17.95 42.16
CA ILE A 250 -11.89 17.17 43.37
C ILE A 250 -10.37 16.94 43.47
N LEU A 251 -9.72 17.68 44.37
CA LEU A 251 -8.33 17.48 44.72
C LEU A 251 -8.16 16.38 45.78
N LEU A 252 -7.87 15.15 45.35
CA LEU A 252 -7.56 14.04 46.25
C LEU A 252 -6.06 14.00 46.56
N THR A 253 -5.61 14.67 47.63
CA THR A 253 -4.27 14.38 48.17
C THR A 253 -4.37 13.09 48.99
N PHE A 254 -3.60 12.07 48.63
CA PHE A 254 -3.48 10.84 49.41
C PHE A 254 -2.29 10.97 50.35
N ALA A 255 -2.53 11.29 51.62
CA ALA A 255 -1.46 11.42 52.61
C ALA A 255 -1.09 10.08 53.30
N ALA A 256 -1.84 8.99 53.10
CA ALA A 256 -1.62 7.70 53.78
C ALA A 256 -2.24 6.48 53.06
N ALA A 257 -1.73 5.28 53.36
CA ALA A 257 -2.14 3.98 52.83
C ALA A 257 -3.65 3.69 52.98
N ASN A 258 -4.26 3.11 51.93
CA ASN A 258 -5.60 2.51 51.92
C ASN A 258 -6.81 3.47 52.02
N ALA A 259 -6.74 4.70 51.50
CA ALA A 259 -7.94 5.54 51.39
C ALA A 259 -8.94 4.94 50.38
N HIS A 260 -10.22 4.84 50.76
CA HIS A 260 -11.31 4.36 49.91
C HIS A 260 -12.35 5.49 49.73
N ILE A 261 -12.51 5.99 48.52
CA ILE A 261 -13.45 7.08 48.21
C ILE A 261 -14.52 6.55 47.27
N SER A 262 -15.80 6.77 47.54
CA SER A 262 -16.92 6.35 46.70
C SER A 262 -17.64 7.56 46.15
N LEU A 263 -17.63 7.77 44.84
CA LEU A 263 -18.29 8.88 44.15
C LEU A 263 -19.70 8.44 43.69
N GLU A 264 -20.74 8.81 44.42
CA GLU A 264 -22.13 8.50 44.05
C GLU A 264 -22.70 9.57 43.10
N GLY A 265 -23.40 9.17 42.04
CA GLY A 265 -24.01 10.11 41.09
C GLY A 265 -23.01 10.87 40.21
N TYR A 266 -21.77 10.40 40.11
CA TYR A 266 -20.75 10.98 39.26
C TYR A 266 -21.13 10.87 37.77
N ASN A 267 -20.97 11.95 37.02
CA ASN A 267 -21.17 11.99 35.58
C ASN A 267 -19.93 12.61 34.95
N ALA A 268 -19.18 11.89 34.13
CA ALA A 268 -17.95 12.41 33.54
C ALA A 268 -18.17 13.62 32.61
N SER A 269 -19.32 13.78 31.96
CA SER A 269 -19.58 14.92 31.07
C SER A 269 -19.75 16.25 31.83
N THR A 270 -20.10 16.19 33.11
CA THR A 270 -20.38 17.38 33.95
C THR A 270 -19.70 17.38 35.31
N GLY A 271 -18.98 16.31 35.64
CA GLY A 271 -18.46 15.99 36.95
C GLY A 271 -17.02 16.46 37.12
N ALA A 272 -16.66 16.71 38.37
CA ALA A 272 -15.36 17.23 38.73
C ALA A 272 -14.20 16.34 38.23
N ALA A 273 -13.09 16.99 37.87
CA ALA A 273 -11.85 16.28 37.60
C ALA A 273 -11.25 15.77 38.91
N ILE A 274 -10.75 14.54 38.90
CA ILE A 274 -10.02 13.94 40.00
C ILE A 274 -8.53 14.23 39.78
N GLN A 275 -7.94 15.01 40.65
CA GLN A 275 -6.50 15.25 40.61
C GLN A 275 -5.76 14.15 41.38
N VAL A 276 -4.74 13.59 40.73
CA VAL A 276 -3.86 12.56 41.28
C VAL A 276 -2.51 13.21 41.58
N GLU A 277 -2.05 13.27 42.83
CA GLU A 277 -0.69 13.74 43.14
C GLU A 277 0.32 12.63 42.87
N GLU A 278 1.08 12.74 41.77
CA GLU A 278 2.07 11.73 41.41
C GLU A 278 3.42 12.33 41.00
N GLN A 279 4.49 11.71 41.50
CA GLN A 279 5.88 12.10 41.35
C GLN A 279 6.50 11.32 40.18
N GLY A 280 6.24 11.72 38.93
CA GLY A 280 7.06 11.23 37.80
C GLY A 280 6.39 11.09 36.43
N ALA A 281 5.07 11.17 36.32
CA ALA A 281 4.37 11.15 35.03
C ALA A 281 3.89 12.56 34.65
N SER A 282 4.22 13.01 33.44
CA SER A 282 3.80 14.34 32.93
C SER A 282 2.44 14.33 32.23
N VAL A 283 1.90 13.16 31.88
CA VAL A 283 0.61 12.97 31.20
C VAL A 283 -0.09 11.72 31.76
N ILE A 284 -1.43 11.69 31.82
CA ILE A 284 -2.21 10.58 32.39
C ILE A 284 -1.92 9.26 31.66
N ALA A 285 -1.76 9.27 30.34
CA ALA A 285 -1.42 8.08 29.57
C ALA A 285 -0.14 7.39 30.06
N ASP A 286 0.91 8.13 30.42
CA ASP A 286 2.15 7.57 30.97
C ASP A 286 1.94 6.99 32.37
N ALA A 287 1.07 7.59 33.17
CA ALA A 287 0.71 7.07 34.49
C ALA A 287 -0.03 5.74 34.38
N VAL A 288 -0.94 5.59 33.40
CA VAL A 288 -1.60 4.31 33.11
C VAL A 288 -0.57 3.28 32.61
N ARG A 289 0.28 3.65 31.64
CA ARG A 289 1.29 2.75 31.07
C ARG A 289 2.29 2.22 32.10
N ASN A 290 2.68 3.06 33.06
CA ASN A 290 3.59 2.69 34.15
C ASN A 290 2.88 2.02 35.35
N SER A 291 1.60 1.64 35.19
CA SER A 291 0.74 1.03 36.21
C SER A 291 0.59 1.86 37.49
N LEU A 292 0.81 3.17 37.38
CA LEU A 292 0.69 4.11 38.48
C LEU A 292 -0.78 4.45 38.79
N ILE A 293 -1.59 4.51 37.73
CA ILE A 293 -3.06 4.55 37.79
C ILE A 293 -3.59 3.27 37.13
N GLY A 294 -4.39 2.51 37.88
CA GLY A 294 -5.04 1.29 37.42
C GLY A 294 -6.57 1.41 37.45
N PHE A 295 -7.24 0.54 36.71
CA PHE A 295 -8.70 0.54 36.60
C PHE A 295 -9.24 -0.89 36.75
N ASP A 296 -10.26 -1.09 37.59
CA ASP A 296 -10.87 -2.40 37.84
C ASP A 296 -12.31 -2.25 38.39
N ASP A 297 -13.30 -2.93 37.81
CA ASP A 297 -14.70 -3.00 38.27
C ASP A 297 -15.23 -1.71 38.95
N GLY A 298 -15.34 -0.62 38.19
CA GLY A 298 -15.84 0.66 38.68
C GLY A 298 -14.90 1.35 39.69
N THR A 299 -13.65 0.90 39.79
CA THR A 299 -12.65 1.41 40.73
C THR A 299 -11.45 1.96 39.96
N VAL A 300 -11.09 3.20 40.24
CA VAL A 300 -9.80 3.79 39.89
C VAL A 300 -8.84 3.55 41.05
N VAL A 301 -7.69 2.94 40.78
CA VAL A 301 -6.66 2.65 41.76
C VAL A 301 -5.47 3.56 41.51
N ILE A 302 -5.05 4.31 42.51
CA ILE A 302 -3.92 5.24 42.43
C ILE A 302 -2.82 4.73 43.36
N GLN A 303 -1.61 4.55 42.84
CA GLN A 303 -0.50 4.00 43.60
C GLN A 303 0.19 5.07 44.47
N SER A 304 -0.09 5.09 45.78
CA SER A 304 0.66 5.87 46.78
C SER A 304 1.98 5.19 47.18
N ASP A 305 2.90 5.96 47.80
CA ASP A 305 4.24 5.53 48.30
C ASP A 305 4.23 4.26 49.19
N ASP A 306 3.06 3.90 49.74
CA ASP A 306 2.83 2.79 50.67
C ASP A 306 1.85 1.71 50.18
N GLY A 307 1.31 1.84 48.96
CA GLY A 307 0.53 0.81 48.27
C GLY A 307 -0.99 1.00 48.28
N LYS A 308 -1.48 1.58 47.17
CA LYS A 308 -2.85 1.53 46.59
C LYS A 308 -3.97 2.25 47.39
N SER A 309 -4.26 3.49 47.02
CA SER A 309 -5.54 4.16 47.30
C SER A 309 -6.57 3.85 46.23
N LYS A 310 -7.86 3.82 46.57
CA LYS A 310 -8.96 3.43 45.67
C LYS A 310 -10.07 4.46 45.63
N VAL A 311 -10.52 4.79 44.43
CA VAL A 311 -11.70 5.61 44.16
C VAL A 311 -12.73 4.76 43.42
N TYR A 312 -13.84 4.46 44.08
CA TYR A 312 -15.00 3.80 43.50
C TYR A 312 -15.88 4.83 42.82
N LEU A 313 -16.24 4.57 41.58
CA LEU A 313 -17.30 5.28 40.86
C LEU A 313 -18.61 4.53 41.13
N GLY A 314 -19.69 5.26 41.40
CA GLY A 314 -21.01 4.68 41.66
C GLY A 314 -21.51 3.79 40.51
N GLU A 315 -22.53 2.96 40.79
CA GLU A 315 -23.10 2.00 39.83
C GLU A 315 -23.46 2.68 38.50
N SER A 316 -22.69 2.37 37.46
CA SER A 316 -23.06 2.63 36.07
C SER A 316 -23.98 1.48 35.63
N ASP A 317 -25.07 1.82 34.96
CA ASP A 317 -26.04 0.84 34.43
C ASP A 317 -25.42 -0.04 33.32
N SER A 318 -24.26 0.37 32.79
CA SER A 318 -23.43 -0.33 31.81
C SER A 318 -22.08 -0.71 32.44
N ASN A 319 -21.52 -1.88 32.12
CA ASN A 319 -20.20 -2.34 32.61
C ASN A 319 -19.00 -1.49 32.10
N GLY A 320 -19.24 -0.25 31.65
CA GLY A 320 -18.24 0.74 31.28
C GLY A 320 -18.42 2.01 32.11
N TRP A 321 -17.30 2.60 32.51
CA TRP A 321 -17.23 3.80 33.34
C TRP A 321 -16.42 4.88 32.65
N MET A 322 -16.75 6.14 32.94
CA MET A 322 -16.01 7.32 32.50
C MET A 322 -15.63 8.16 33.73
N VAL A 323 -14.43 8.73 33.72
CA VAL A 323 -13.91 9.60 34.79
C VAL A 323 -13.00 10.69 34.23
N ASN A 324 -13.13 11.91 34.74
CA ASN A 324 -12.19 13.00 34.42
C ASN A 324 -11.00 12.93 35.38
N LEU A 325 -9.78 12.84 34.85
CA LEU A 325 -8.55 12.90 35.62
C LEU A 325 -7.77 14.18 35.28
N LYS A 326 -7.03 14.72 36.26
CA LYS A 326 -6.17 15.90 36.12
C LYS A 326 -4.72 15.53 36.43
N THR A 327 -3.79 15.88 35.54
CA THR A 327 -2.35 15.62 35.70
C THR A 327 -1.74 16.45 36.84
N PRO A 328 -0.86 15.87 37.69
CA PRO A 328 -0.05 16.64 38.64
C PRO A 328 1.13 17.33 37.96
N ASN A 329 1.48 18.53 38.40
CA ASN A 329 2.75 19.24 38.14
C ASN A 329 2.98 20.00 36.80
N LYS A 330 2.00 20.72 36.25
CA LYS A 330 2.29 21.90 35.40
C LYS A 330 1.28 23.02 35.66
N GLU A 331 1.65 24.26 35.33
CA GLU A 331 0.78 25.44 35.23
C GLU A 331 -0.42 25.29 34.26
N SER A 332 -0.67 24.07 33.74
CA SER A 332 -1.69 23.73 32.75
C SER A 332 -2.70 22.76 33.36
N ASP A 333 -3.92 23.25 33.62
CA ASP A 333 -5.09 22.50 34.11
C ASP A 333 -5.66 21.54 33.05
N THR A 334 -4.85 20.61 32.51
CA THR A 334 -5.34 19.63 31.54
C THR A 334 -6.14 18.53 32.24
N VAL A 335 -7.46 18.59 32.05
CA VAL A 335 -8.41 17.53 32.41
C VAL A 335 -8.57 16.60 31.21
N GLN A 336 -8.42 15.30 31.43
CA GLN A 336 -8.65 14.27 30.41
C GLN A 336 -9.76 13.34 30.86
N ALA A 337 -10.73 13.09 29.96
CA ALA A 337 -11.73 12.05 30.17
C ALA A 337 -11.06 10.69 29.98
N VAL A 338 -11.32 9.77 30.90
CA VAL A 338 -10.77 8.41 30.91
C VAL A 338 -11.91 7.41 30.99
N GLY A 339 -12.02 6.55 29.99
CA GLY A 339 -13.01 5.49 29.89
C GLY A 339 -12.42 4.12 30.19
N PHE A 340 -13.11 3.28 30.96
CA PHE A 340 -12.62 1.93 31.28
C PHE A 340 -13.74 0.94 31.54
N THR A 341 -13.47 -0.35 31.32
CA THR A 341 -14.42 -1.45 31.56
C THR A 341 -14.03 -2.32 32.75
N GLY A 342 -14.96 -3.18 33.17
CA GLY A 342 -14.77 -4.10 34.30
C GLY A 342 -14.08 -5.39 33.89
N LYS A 343 -13.91 -6.30 34.86
CA LYS A 343 -13.30 -7.61 34.68
C LYS A 343 -14.06 -8.50 33.69
N ASP A 344 -15.35 -8.27 33.50
CA ASP A 344 -16.22 -9.04 32.61
C ASP A 344 -16.42 -8.32 31.26
N GLY A 345 -15.58 -7.33 30.94
CA GLY A 345 -15.72 -6.47 29.77
C GLY A 345 -16.81 -5.41 29.97
N GLY A 346 -17.28 -4.82 28.87
CA GLY A 346 -18.31 -3.78 28.89
C GLY A 346 -18.25 -2.87 27.67
N THR A 347 -19.12 -1.86 27.65
CA THR A 347 -19.14 -0.85 26.58
C THR A 347 -18.86 0.52 27.15
N VAL A 348 -17.87 1.21 26.58
CA VAL A 348 -17.59 2.61 26.87
C VAL A 348 -17.81 3.41 25.59
N ASP A 349 -18.66 4.42 25.68
CA ASP A 349 -18.96 5.34 24.59
C ASP A 349 -18.42 6.73 24.94
N GLY A 350 -17.34 7.13 24.25
CA GLY A 350 -16.73 8.44 24.40
C GLY A 350 -17.21 9.46 23.38
N SER A 351 -18.22 9.16 22.56
CA SER A 351 -18.67 10.03 21.46
C SER A 351 -19.08 11.46 21.86
N GLU A 352 -19.51 11.66 23.12
CA GLU A 352 -19.85 12.99 23.66
C GLU A 352 -18.65 13.79 24.20
N PHE A 353 -17.45 13.20 24.23
CA PHE A 353 -16.25 13.78 24.81
C PHE A 353 -15.25 14.26 23.74
N ASN A 354 -14.06 14.69 24.17
CA ASN A 354 -12.97 15.11 23.29
C ASN A 354 -11.63 14.72 23.90
N ASN A 355 -10.76 14.04 23.14
CA ASN A 355 -9.45 13.54 23.57
C ASN A 355 -9.53 12.57 24.77
N VAL A 356 -10.30 11.50 24.62
CA VAL A 356 -10.53 10.47 25.63
C VAL A 356 -9.39 9.47 25.69
N LEU A 357 -9.02 9.06 26.89
CA LEU A 357 -8.15 7.92 27.13
C LEU A 357 -9.01 6.69 27.47
N PHE A 358 -8.97 5.63 26.68
CA PHE A 358 -9.68 4.39 26.94
C PHE A 358 -8.76 3.31 27.47
N VAL A 359 -9.23 2.56 28.46
CA VAL A 359 -8.53 1.42 29.08
C VAL A 359 -9.40 0.17 28.98
N GLY A 360 -9.11 -0.62 27.95
CA GLY A 360 -9.70 -1.93 27.66
C GLY A 360 -9.00 -3.05 28.43
N ASN A 361 -8.80 -4.19 27.78
CA ASN A 361 -8.15 -5.38 28.33
C ASN A 361 -6.64 -5.41 28.04
N MET A 362 -5.93 -4.32 28.34
CA MET A 362 -4.52 -4.13 28.01
C MET A 362 -3.56 -5.15 28.64
N ASP A 363 -3.87 -5.73 29.80
CA ASP A 363 -2.95 -6.68 30.47
C ASP A 363 -3.43 -8.14 30.41
N GLY A 364 -4.46 -8.43 29.60
CA GLY A 364 -5.13 -9.73 29.60
C GLY A 364 -5.73 -10.13 30.96
N THR A 365 -5.84 -9.16 31.88
CA THR A 365 -6.34 -9.38 33.25
C THR A 365 -7.86 -9.49 33.29
N LYS A 366 -8.57 -9.01 32.25
CA LYS A 366 -10.03 -9.13 32.13
C LYS A 366 -10.41 -10.47 31.51
N ARG A 367 -11.57 -10.99 31.92
CA ARG A 367 -12.14 -12.27 31.48
C ARG A 367 -12.74 -12.22 30.08
N ALA A 368 -13.14 -11.04 29.63
CA ALA A 368 -13.73 -10.77 28.32
C ALA A 368 -13.30 -9.38 27.84
N GLY A 369 -13.34 -9.19 26.52
CA GLY A 369 -12.98 -7.92 25.90
C GLY A 369 -14.03 -6.81 26.06
N SER A 370 -13.61 -5.61 25.69
CA SER A 370 -14.30 -4.33 25.86
C SER A 370 -14.75 -3.77 24.51
N SER A 371 -15.91 -3.15 24.43
CA SER A 371 -16.31 -2.34 23.28
C SER A 371 -16.04 -0.86 23.58
N LEU A 372 -15.11 -0.25 22.85
CA LEU A 372 -14.63 1.11 23.07
C LEU A 372 -14.97 1.95 21.84
N TYR A 373 -15.79 2.99 22.01
CA TYR A 373 -16.18 3.90 20.93
C TYR A 373 -15.56 5.27 21.17
N GLY A 374 -14.68 5.68 20.26
CA GLY A 374 -14.00 6.97 20.25
C GLY A 374 -14.92 8.16 19.99
N SER A 375 -14.33 9.31 20.18
CA SER A 375 -14.90 10.64 20.01
C SER A 375 -14.49 11.24 18.64
N ALA A 376 -14.74 12.53 18.47
CA ALA A 376 -14.21 13.27 17.32
C ALA A 376 -12.83 13.93 17.59
N GLY A 377 -12.30 13.73 18.80
CA GLY A 377 -11.04 14.27 19.29
C GLY A 377 -9.83 13.38 18.97
N ASN A 378 -8.68 13.68 19.54
CA ASN A 378 -7.49 12.83 19.45
C ASN A 378 -7.48 11.87 20.63
N ASP A 379 -7.98 10.67 20.42
CA ASP A 379 -8.17 9.70 21.50
C ASP A 379 -6.95 8.78 21.66
N THR A 380 -6.85 8.14 22.82
CA THR A 380 -5.82 7.14 23.09
C THR A 380 -6.47 5.90 23.63
N PHE A 381 -6.18 4.73 23.06
CA PHE A 381 -6.76 3.46 23.44
C PHE A 381 -5.67 2.53 23.93
N PHE A 382 -5.83 2.01 25.14
CA PHE A 382 -5.04 0.93 25.70
C PHE A 382 -5.87 -0.35 25.64
N GLY A 383 -5.57 -1.21 24.67
CA GLY A 383 -6.39 -2.39 24.35
C GLY A 383 -5.62 -3.70 24.39
N GLY A 384 -6.35 -4.81 24.25
CA GLY A 384 -5.78 -6.15 24.17
C GLY A 384 -6.83 -7.20 23.83
N ALA A 385 -6.62 -8.44 24.29
CA ALA A 385 -7.40 -9.62 23.89
C ALA A 385 -8.92 -9.41 23.95
N GLY A 386 -9.56 -9.53 22.78
CA GLY A 386 -11.02 -9.53 22.59
C GLY A 386 -11.67 -8.14 22.59
N ASP A 387 -10.90 -7.06 22.73
CA ASP A 387 -11.43 -5.70 22.66
C ASP A 387 -11.91 -5.38 21.23
N SER A 388 -13.01 -4.65 21.11
CA SER A 388 -13.52 -4.05 19.88
C SER A 388 -13.40 -2.54 20.00
N ILE A 389 -12.58 -1.94 19.16
CA ILE A 389 -12.20 -0.52 19.23
C ILE A 389 -12.70 0.16 17.96
N VAL A 390 -13.54 1.18 18.10
CA VAL A 390 -13.92 2.09 17.01
C VAL A 390 -13.24 3.41 17.29
N THR A 391 -12.29 3.82 16.46
CA THR A 391 -11.38 4.93 16.80
C THR A 391 -12.05 6.30 16.79
N GLY A 392 -13.03 6.51 15.90
CA GLY A 392 -13.72 7.79 15.76
C GLY A 392 -13.09 8.68 14.68
N ASP A 393 -13.22 10.00 14.84
CA ASP A 393 -12.48 10.98 14.02
C ASP A 393 -11.23 11.43 14.79
N GLY A 394 -10.36 12.25 14.16
CA GLY A 394 -9.25 12.91 14.86
C GLY A 394 -7.90 12.27 14.60
N LYS A 395 -6.96 12.37 15.55
CA LYS A 395 -5.63 11.73 15.50
C LYS A 395 -5.49 10.77 16.67
N ASP A 396 -5.93 9.54 16.46
CA ASP A 396 -6.03 8.52 17.50
C ASP A 396 -4.77 7.69 17.60
N LEU A 397 -4.49 7.23 18.82
CA LEU A 397 -3.43 6.29 19.14
C LEU A 397 -4.05 5.03 19.75
N VAL A 398 -3.77 3.87 19.18
CA VAL A 398 -4.15 2.56 19.73
C VAL A 398 -2.87 1.83 20.12
N GLU A 399 -2.69 1.61 21.40
CA GLU A 399 -1.60 0.83 21.98
C GLU A 399 -2.16 -0.53 22.44
N LEU A 400 -1.70 -1.60 21.80
CA LEU A 400 -2.05 -2.97 22.12
C LEU A 400 -0.92 -3.66 22.89
N GLN A 401 -1.29 -4.61 23.75
CA GLN A 401 -0.32 -5.43 24.45
C GLN A 401 0.41 -6.37 23.48
N ALA A 402 1.72 -6.51 23.65
CA ALA A 402 2.54 -7.42 22.86
C ALA A 402 2.63 -8.85 23.47
N ASP A 403 1.54 -9.42 24.01
CA ASP A 403 1.59 -10.79 24.54
C ASP A 403 1.49 -11.84 23.41
N THR A 404 2.13 -12.98 23.66
CA THR A 404 2.33 -14.12 22.76
C THR A 404 1.17 -15.12 22.79
N ASN A 405 0.12 -14.87 23.59
CA ASN A 405 -1.03 -15.76 23.76
C ASN A 405 -2.27 -15.34 22.94
N ARG A 406 -2.08 -15.03 21.65
CA ARG A 406 -3.14 -14.86 20.63
C ARG A 406 -4.18 -13.77 20.96
N ASP A 407 -3.79 -12.52 20.79
CA ASP A 407 -4.62 -11.34 21.08
C ASP A 407 -5.51 -11.00 19.87
N GLY A 408 -6.83 -11.11 20.06
CA GLY A 408 -7.85 -10.89 19.04
C GLY A 408 -8.59 -9.57 19.22
N ALA A 409 -7.87 -8.44 19.30
CA ALA A 409 -8.52 -7.14 19.25
C ALA A 409 -9.02 -6.87 17.83
N ASP A 410 -10.18 -6.21 17.72
CA ASP A 410 -10.76 -5.76 16.45
C ASP A 410 -10.75 -4.23 16.41
N ILE A 411 -9.88 -3.66 15.58
CA ILE A 411 -9.68 -2.21 15.47
C ILE A 411 -10.38 -1.73 14.20
N ASN A 412 -11.54 -1.11 14.37
CA ASN A 412 -12.27 -0.44 13.30
C ASN A 412 -11.73 0.99 13.11
N VAL A 413 -11.02 1.20 12.00
CA VAL A 413 -10.51 2.50 11.59
C VAL A 413 -11.54 3.19 10.70
N SER A 414 -12.36 4.05 11.31
CA SER A 414 -13.51 4.66 10.64
C SER A 414 -13.13 5.96 9.91
N LYS A 415 -12.51 6.93 10.61
CA LYS A 415 -12.14 8.25 10.07
C LYS A 415 -10.89 8.82 10.74
N GLY A 416 -10.35 9.90 10.18
CA GLY A 416 -9.21 10.61 10.77
C GLY A 416 -7.89 9.88 10.57
N ARG A 417 -6.93 10.09 11.48
CA ARG A 417 -5.62 9.44 11.45
C ARG A 417 -5.50 8.52 12.65
N VAL A 418 -5.23 7.26 12.42
CA VAL A 418 -5.06 6.27 13.49
C VAL A 418 -3.62 5.77 13.48
N THR A 419 -2.97 5.75 14.64
CA THR A 419 -1.68 5.07 14.81
C THR A 419 -1.90 3.84 15.67
N ILE A 420 -1.51 2.67 15.20
CA ILE A 420 -1.65 1.39 15.90
C ILE A 420 -0.26 0.87 16.25
N VAL A 421 -0.04 0.53 17.51
CA VAL A 421 1.24 0.07 18.06
C VAL A 421 1.02 -1.24 18.81
N GLY A 422 1.97 -2.17 18.68
CA GLY A 422 1.94 -3.44 19.42
C GLY A 422 1.00 -4.49 18.84
N SER A 423 0.43 -4.24 17.65
CA SER A 423 -0.45 -5.19 16.97
C SER A 423 0.26 -6.48 16.61
N ASN A 424 -0.31 -7.62 17.02
CA ASN A 424 0.20 -8.96 16.72
C ASN A 424 -0.57 -9.54 15.53
N ASN A 425 -0.36 -8.96 14.35
CA ASN A 425 -0.89 -9.49 13.10
C ASN A 425 -0.11 -10.76 12.73
N VAL A 426 -0.54 -11.93 13.22
CA VAL A 426 0.02 -13.20 12.72
C VAL A 426 -0.27 -13.25 11.22
N LEU A 427 0.80 -13.30 10.42
CA LEU A 427 0.77 -13.44 8.96
C LEU A 427 0.30 -14.88 8.60
N GLY A 428 -0.95 -15.21 8.93
CA GLY A 428 -1.58 -16.51 8.66
C GLY A 428 -2.57 -16.93 9.76
N GLY A 429 -3.87 -16.87 9.43
CA GLY A 429 -4.96 -17.36 10.28
C GLY A 429 -5.38 -16.38 11.38
N PHE A 430 -6.70 -16.26 11.61
CA PHE A 430 -7.40 -15.33 12.51
C PHE A 430 -7.13 -15.53 14.01
N THR A 431 -5.88 -15.61 14.40
CA THR A 431 -5.48 -15.83 15.79
C THR A 431 -4.73 -14.65 16.41
N GLY A 432 -4.66 -13.52 15.68
CA GLY A 432 -4.09 -12.24 16.12
C GLY A 432 -5.06 -11.07 15.92
N ASP A 433 -4.56 -9.85 16.07
CA ASP A 433 -5.38 -8.63 15.98
C ASP A 433 -5.90 -8.43 14.54
N THR A 434 -7.07 -7.83 14.41
CA THR A 434 -7.73 -7.57 13.13
C THR A 434 -7.92 -6.07 12.93
N ILE A 435 -7.56 -5.60 11.74
CA ILE A 435 -7.90 -4.25 11.28
C ILE A 435 -9.18 -4.36 10.46
N SER A 436 -10.17 -3.56 10.85
CA SER A 436 -11.49 -3.53 10.25
C SER A 436 -11.77 -2.15 9.66
N ILE A 437 -12.44 -2.10 8.52
CA ILE A 437 -12.77 -0.86 7.82
C ILE A 437 -14.22 -0.94 7.37
N ASP A 438 -15.01 0.07 7.75
CA ASP A 438 -16.39 0.22 7.28
C ASP A 438 -16.40 0.59 5.78
N ASP A 439 -17.25 -0.10 5.00
CA ASP A 439 -17.41 0.11 3.55
C ASP A 439 -16.09 -0.01 2.75
N LEU A 440 -15.20 -0.92 3.16
CA LEU A 440 -13.92 -1.16 2.49
C LEU A 440 -14.10 -1.47 0.99
N ASP A 441 -13.45 -0.67 0.15
CA ASP A 441 -13.19 -1.00 -1.25
C ASP A 441 -11.68 -1.16 -1.44
N ILE A 442 -11.26 -2.41 -1.67
CA ILE A 442 -9.84 -2.75 -1.88
C ILE A 442 -9.25 -2.09 -3.13
N THR A 443 -10.10 -1.62 -4.05
CA THR A 443 -9.66 -1.00 -5.30
C THR A 443 -9.31 0.48 -5.16
N THR A 444 -9.86 1.16 -4.14
CA THR A 444 -9.59 2.57 -3.85
C THR A 444 -8.69 2.76 -2.63
N THR A 445 -8.72 1.81 -1.70
CA THR A 445 -7.90 1.83 -0.49
C THR A 445 -6.44 1.62 -0.84
N LYS A 446 -5.58 2.56 -0.43
CA LYS A 446 -4.14 2.51 -0.69
C LYS A 446 -3.40 1.87 0.47
N PHE A 447 -2.57 0.89 0.14
CA PHE A 447 -1.68 0.20 1.05
C PHE A 447 -0.24 0.54 0.73
N LYS A 448 0.58 0.78 1.75
CA LYS A 448 2.01 1.03 1.56
C LYS A 448 2.81 0.49 2.73
N TYR A 449 3.83 -0.30 2.43
CA TYR A 449 4.87 -0.64 3.40
C TYR A 449 5.95 0.46 3.42
N ALA A 450 6.29 0.96 4.60
CA ALA A 450 7.24 2.04 4.81
C ALA A 450 8.14 1.74 6.01
N GLY A 451 9.28 1.10 5.78
CA GLY A 451 10.24 0.74 6.83
C GLY A 451 9.72 -0.40 7.69
N ASP A 452 9.21 -0.08 8.87
CA ASP A 452 8.63 -1.00 9.86
C ASP A 452 7.10 -0.82 10.01
N SER A 453 6.51 0.00 9.13
CA SER A 453 5.13 0.47 9.27
C SER A 453 4.31 0.12 8.03
N LEU A 454 3.07 -0.31 8.25
CA LEU A 454 2.04 -0.45 7.23
C LEU A 454 1.12 0.77 7.25
N ILE A 455 1.01 1.46 6.14
CA ILE A 455 0.10 2.59 5.94
C ILE A 455 -1.11 2.11 5.15
N ILE A 456 -2.30 2.39 5.66
CA ILE A 456 -3.59 2.12 5.01
C ILE A 456 -4.37 3.43 4.94
N LYS A 457 -4.76 3.88 3.75
CA LYS A 457 -5.50 5.14 3.59
C LYS A 457 -6.60 5.01 2.55
N ASP A 458 -7.73 5.65 2.80
CA ASP A 458 -8.76 5.88 1.79
C ASP A 458 -9.26 7.33 1.92
N GLU A 459 -9.09 8.10 0.84
CA GLU A 459 -9.46 9.53 0.81
C GLU A 459 -10.98 9.75 0.74
N THR A 460 -11.73 8.78 0.22
CA THR A 460 -13.19 8.81 0.10
C THR A 460 -13.84 8.54 1.45
N LEU A 461 -13.33 7.53 2.18
CA LEU A 461 -13.78 7.20 3.53
C LEU A 461 -13.22 8.18 4.57
N GLY A 462 -12.08 8.82 4.27
CA GLY A 462 -11.51 9.90 5.07
C GLY A 462 -10.64 9.43 6.22
N PHE A 463 -10.01 8.25 6.10
CA PHE A 463 -9.13 7.69 7.13
C PHE A 463 -7.69 7.50 6.63
N HIS A 464 -6.76 7.48 7.58
CA HIS A 464 -5.34 7.19 7.40
C HIS A 464 -4.82 6.42 8.63
N ALA A 465 -4.67 5.11 8.51
CA ALA A 465 -4.11 4.26 9.54
C ALA A 465 -2.61 4.00 9.30
N VAL A 466 -1.83 4.01 10.39
CA VAL A 466 -0.41 3.64 10.42
C VAL A 466 -0.24 2.54 11.46
N VAL A 467 0.11 1.34 11.03
CA VAL A 467 0.35 0.18 11.88
C VAL A 467 1.85 0.01 12.01
N THR A 468 2.38 0.16 13.22
CA THR A 468 3.83 0.17 13.49
C THR A 468 4.34 -1.19 13.93
N ALA A 469 5.67 -1.38 13.86
CA ALA A 469 6.37 -2.60 14.29
C ALA A 469 5.95 -3.88 13.54
N VAL A 470 5.58 -3.75 12.28
CA VAL A 470 5.37 -4.89 11.39
C VAL A 470 6.73 -5.53 11.11
N SER A 471 6.95 -6.75 11.59
CA SER A 471 8.24 -7.45 11.43
C SER A 471 8.66 -7.54 9.96
N SER A 472 9.93 -7.23 9.67
CA SER A 472 10.55 -7.40 8.35
C SER A 472 10.46 -8.84 7.85
N LEU A 473 10.24 -9.01 6.55
CA LEU A 473 9.67 -10.25 6.02
C LEU A 473 10.74 -11.15 5.42
N GLU A 474 10.66 -12.42 5.78
CA GLU A 474 11.33 -13.50 5.07
C GLU A 474 10.80 -13.52 3.63
N GLY A 475 11.60 -13.07 2.66
CA GLY A 475 11.20 -12.96 1.25
C GLY A 475 10.68 -11.60 0.78
N GLY A 476 10.68 -10.55 1.63
CA GLY A 476 10.55 -9.15 1.17
C GLY A 476 9.14 -8.54 1.05
N TYR A 477 8.06 -9.29 1.34
CA TYR A 477 6.67 -8.79 1.32
C TYR A 477 5.84 -9.38 2.48
N MET A 478 4.77 -8.70 2.88
CA MET A 478 3.87 -9.11 3.99
C MET A 478 2.48 -9.45 3.49
N THR A 479 1.73 -10.22 4.27
CA THR A 479 0.30 -10.44 4.05
C THR A 479 -0.50 -9.86 5.21
N GLN A 480 -1.25 -8.79 4.96
CA GLN A 480 -2.19 -8.22 5.93
C GLN A 480 -3.60 -8.77 5.69
N TYR A 481 -4.30 -9.17 6.75
CA TYR A 481 -5.72 -9.47 6.69
C TYR A 481 -6.54 -8.26 7.15
N ILE A 482 -7.60 -7.92 6.40
CA ILE A 482 -8.46 -6.77 6.68
C ILE A 482 -9.91 -7.20 6.53
N ARG A 483 -10.74 -6.87 7.51
CA ARG A 483 -12.17 -7.16 7.49
C ARG A 483 -12.96 -5.94 6.99
N ASN A 484 -13.85 -6.17 6.04
CA ASN A 484 -14.94 -5.26 5.72
C ASN A 484 -16.09 -5.51 6.69
N THR A 485 -16.39 -4.55 7.55
CA THR A 485 -17.44 -4.71 8.58
C THR A 485 -18.85 -4.66 7.98
N THR A 486 -19.01 -4.12 6.77
CA THR A 486 -20.33 -3.97 6.11
C THR A 486 -20.91 -5.31 5.69
N ASP A 487 -20.08 -6.24 5.22
CA ASP A 487 -20.50 -7.56 4.74
C ASP A 487 -19.74 -8.74 5.38
N ASP A 488 -18.86 -8.46 6.35
CA ASP A 488 -18.01 -9.44 7.06
C ASP A 488 -17.00 -10.17 6.15
N THR A 489 -16.76 -9.66 4.94
CA THR A 489 -15.74 -10.19 4.04
C THR A 489 -14.36 -9.88 4.59
N VAL A 490 -13.45 -10.85 4.53
CA VAL A 490 -12.04 -10.65 4.87
C VAL A 490 -11.21 -10.71 3.60
N TYR A 491 -10.38 -9.69 3.42
CA TYR A 491 -9.41 -9.61 2.34
C TYR A 491 -8.01 -9.90 2.88
N SER A 492 -7.27 -10.75 2.18
CA SER A 492 -5.82 -10.88 2.33
C SER A 492 -5.12 -9.97 1.31
N VAL A 493 -4.20 -9.13 1.78
CA VAL A 493 -3.49 -8.14 0.97
C VAL A 493 -1.99 -8.43 1.09
N ALA A 494 -1.37 -8.86 0.00
CA ALA A 494 0.07 -8.99 -0.10
C ALA A 494 0.69 -7.63 -0.42
N ILE A 495 1.63 -7.17 0.40
CA ILE A 495 2.19 -5.82 0.34
C ILE A 495 3.71 -5.91 0.27
N GLY A 496 4.26 -5.51 -0.88
CA GLY A 496 5.69 -5.44 -1.15
C GLY A 496 6.31 -4.12 -0.69
N GLY A 497 7.54 -4.19 -0.20
CA GLY A 497 8.40 -3.03 -0.04
C GLY A 497 8.87 -2.46 -1.39
N GLU A 498 9.67 -1.40 -1.32
CA GLU A 498 10.31 -0.85 -2.52
C GLU A 498 11.19 -1.90 -3.20
N SER A 499 10.93 -2.18 -4.49
CA SER A 499 11.68 -3.17 -5.28
C SER A 499 11.76 -4.57 -4.68
N SER A 500 10.77 -4.96 -3.87
CA SER A 500 10.66 -6.32 -3.34
C SER A 500 10.05 -7.31 -4.32
N THR A 501 10.21 -8.60 -4.06
CA THR A 501 9.44 -9.67 -4.72
C THR A 501 8.24 -10.08 -3.86
N ILE A 502 7.08 -10.23 -4.48
CA ILE A 502 5.85 -10.76 -3.89
C ILE A 502 5.58 -12.13 -4.53
N TYR A 503 5.66 -13.21 -3.77
CA TYR A 503 5.39 -14.55 -4.29
C TYR A 503 3.89 -14.88 -4.21
N VAL A 504 3.35 -15.39 -5.31
CA VAL A 504 1.99 -15.92 -5.35
C VAL A 504 1.98 -17.32 -4.72
N ALA A 505 1.12 -17.52 -3.71
CA ALA A 505 0.97 -18.79 -3.02
C ALA A 505 0.26 -19.82 -3.91
N GLU A 506 0.75 -21.06 -3.89
CA GLU A 506 0.15 -22.18 -4.62
C GLU A 506 -1.21 -22.62 -4.04
N ASP A 507 -1.32 -22.55 -2.72
CA ASP A 507 -2.55 -22.85 -2.02
C ASP A 507 -3.56 -21.71 -2.22
N ASP A 508 -4.73 -22.05 -2.79
CA ASP A 508 -5.80 -21.08 -3.04
C ASP A 508 -6.31 -20.46 -1.72
N GLU A 509 -6.22 -21.18 -0.58
CA GLU A 509 -6.59 -20.66 0.75
C GLU A 509 -5.60 -19.63 1.31
N ALA A 510 -4.33 -19.71 0.89
CA ALA A 510 -3.27 -18.79 1.31
C ALA A 510 -3.03 -17.64 0.31
N ARG A 511 -3.70 -17.67 -0.85
CA ARG A 511 -3.55 -16.66 -1.90
C ARG A 511 -4.10 -15.31 -1.44
N ALA A 512 -3.40 -14.24 -1.81
CA ALA A 512 -3.87 -12.89 -1.55
C ALA A 512 -5.00 -12.48 -2.51
N ASN A 513 -5.98 -11.73 -2.01
CA ASN A 513 -7.01 -11.08 -2.83
C ASN A 513 -6.46 -9.84 -3.56
N ALA A 514 -5.44 -9.20 -2.99
CA ALA A 514 -4.78 -8.02 -3.56
C ALA A 514 -3.25 -8.10 -3.42
N TYR A 515 -2.54 -7.59 -4.42
CA TYR A 515 -1.08 -7.52 -4.48
C TYR A 515 -0.65 -6.07 -4.70
N ILE A 516 -0.06 -5.47 -3.68
CA ILE A 516 0.30 -4.05 -3.66
C ILE A 516 1.81 -3.94 -3.58
N GLY A 517 2.44 -3.39 -4.60
CA GLY A 517 3.88 -3.17 -4.68
C GLY A 517 4.27 -1.69 -4.59
N ASN A 518 5.58 -1.46 -4.64
CA ASN A 518 6.20 -0.17 -4.87
C ASN A 518 7.41 -0.37 -5.81
N ASN A 519 7.14 -0.40 -7.11
CA ASN A 519 8.09 -0.89 -8.13
C ASN A 519 8.56 -2.32 -7.82
N SER A 520 7.61 -3.18 -7.44
CA SER A 520 7.85 -4.54 -6.99
C SER A 520 7.65 -5.58 -8.10
N GLU A 521 8.21 -6.75 -7.89
CA GLU A 521 7.97 -7.96 -8.69
C GLU A 521 6.80 -8.77 -8.13
N LEU A 522 5.87 -9.20 -8.98
CA LEU A 522 4.89 -10.24 -8.67
C LEU A 522 5.29 -11.55 -9.35
N ASN A 523 5.57 -12.56 -8.54
CA ASN A 523 6.29 -13.75 -8.97
C ASN A 523 5.46 -15.03 -8.81
N PHE A 524 5.19 -15.68 -9.94
CA PHE A 524 4.41 -16.91 -10.07
C PHE A 524 5.29 -18.16 -10.20
N THR A 525 6.60 -18.10 -9.99
CA THR A 525 7.50 -19.27 -10.17
C THR A 525 7.17 -20.47 -9.26
N ARG A 526 6.39 -20.25 -8.19
CA ARG A 526 5.89 -21.29 -7.29
C ARG A 526 4.43 -21.67 -7.58
N TYR A 527 3.81 -21.03 -8.56
CA TYR A 527 2.41 -21.16 -8.91
C TYR A 527 2.25 -22.05 -10.14
N THR A 528 1.42 -23.08 -10.05
CA THR A 528 1.27 -24.10 -11.11
C THR A 528 0.02 -23.93 -11.97
N LYS A 529 -0.91 -23.04 -11.56
CA LYS A 529 -2.18 -22.81 -12.25
C LYS A 529 -2.15 -21.57 -13.13
N ASP A 530 -3.23 -21.36 -13.87
CA ASP A 530 -3.34 -20.27 -14.85
C ASP A 530 -3.40 -18.89 -14.17
N ALA A 531 -2.80 -17.90 -14.82
CA ALA A 531 -2.79 -16.50 -14.38
C ALA A 531 -3.02 -15.56 -15.58
N PHE A 532 -3.87 -14.57 -15.40
CA PHE A 532 -4.09 -13.48 -16.33
C PHE A 532 -3.91 -12.16 -15.58
N ILE A 533 -2.87 -11.41 -15.92
CA ILE A 533 -2.58 -10.12 -15.28
C ILE A 533 -2.56 -9.02 -16.33
N ASP A 534 -3.33 -7.97 -16.07
CA ASP A 534 -3.42 -6.78 -16.91
C ASP A 534 -3.11 -5.55 -16.06
N LEU A 535 -1.94 -4.93 -16.30
CA LEU A 535 -1.46 -3.76 -15.57
C LEU A 535 -1.97 -2.44 -16.15
N GLY A 536 -2.43 -2.42 -17.41
CA GLY A 536 -2.84 -1.20 -18.11
C GLY A 536 -4.29 -0.79 -17.90
N ASN A 537 -5.14 -1.68 -17.40
CA ASN A 537 -6.59 -1.53 -17.45
C ASN A 537 -7.22 -1.11 -16.11
N ASP A 538 -6.64 -0.11 -15.42
CA ASP A 538 -7.11 0.44 -14.13
C ASP A 538 -7.77 -0.64 -13.24
N TRP A 539 -7.05 -1.75 -13.03
CA TRP A 539 -7.41 -2.81 -12.08
C TRP A 539 -8.61 -3.71 -12.45
N ALA A 540 -9.25 -3.55 -13.62
CA ALA A 540 -10.55 -4.18 -13.90
C ALA A 540 -10.51 -5.64 -14.38
N GLU A 541 -9.35 -6.15 -14.82
CA GLU A 541 -9.29 -7.41 -15.59
C GLU A 541 -8.27 -8.46 -15.11
N SER A 542 -7.66 -8.35 -13.94
CA SER A 542 -6.70 -9.38 -13.47
C SER A 542 -7.37 -10.56 -12.77
N TYR A 543 -6.95 -11.79 -13.11
CA TYR A 543 -7.46 -13.06 -12.58
C TYR A 543 -6.33 -14.06 -12.29
N ILE A 544 -6.39 -14.73 -11.14
CA ILE A 544 -5.52 -15.87 -10.81
C ILE A 544 -6.42 -17.08 -10.59
N ASN A 545 -6.22 -18.15 -11.36
CA ASN A 545 -7.07 -19.35 -11.36
C ASN A 545 -8.58 -19.02 -11.51
N GLY A 546 -8.90 -18.03 -12.35
CA GLY A 546 -10.27 -17.57 -12.60
C GLY A 546 -10.87 -16.67 -11.51
N GLU A 547 -10.18 -16.46 -10.40
CA GLU A 547 -10.61 -15.53 -9.35
C GLU A 547 -10.02 -14.14 -9.57
N ARG A 548 -10.84 -13.11 -9.41
CA ARG A 548 -10.40 -11.72 -9.59
C ARG A 548 -9.42 -11.32 -8.49
N VAL A 549 -8.34 -10.65 -8.88
CA VAL A 549 -7.35 -10.08 -7.95
C VAL A 549 -7.10 -8.61 -8.26
N TYR A 550 -6.79 -7.83 -7.22
CA TYR A 550 -6.37 -6.44 -7.37
C TYR A 550 -4.85 -6.33 -7.38
N ILE A 551 -4.28 -5.55 -8.29
CA ILE A 551 -2.82 -5.41 -8.43
C ILE A 551 -2.47 -3.93 -8.60
N GLU A 552 -1.58 -3.40 -7.77
CA GLU A 552 -1.11 -2.01 -7.86
C GLU A 552 0.40 -1.94 -7.59
N GLY A 553 1.11 -1.00 -8.23
CA GLY A 553 2.52 -0.72 -7.91
C GLY A 553 3.51 -1.84 -8.28
N VAL A 554 3.05 -2.79 -9.10
CA VAL A 554 3.87 -3.86 -9.69
C VAL A 554 4.37 -3.40 -11.05
N ASN A 555 5.68 -3.51 -11.27
CA ASN A 555 6.32 -3.19 -12.56
C ASN A 555 7.09 -4.38 -13.15
N GLN A 556 7.12 -5.51 -12.44
CA GLN A 556 7.72 -6.74 -12.93
C GLN A 556 6.78 -7.92 -12.68
N LEU A 557 6.55 -8.73 -13.72
CA LEU A 557 5.76 -9.94 -13.65
C LEU A 557 6.63 -11.12 -14.07
N VAL A 558 6.59 -12.22 -13.30
CA VAL A 558 7.33 -13.45 -13.62
C VAL A 558 6.38 -14.64 -13.61
N GLY A 559 6.26 -15.34 -14.74
CA GLY A 559 5.31 -16.43 -14.95
C GLY A 559 5.65 -17.73 -14.20
N GLY A 560 4.63 -18.58 -14.06
CA GLY A 560 4.71 -19.88 -13.37
C GLY A 560 4.69 -21.09 -14.30
N GLU A 561 4.24 -22.23 -13.80
CA GLU A 561 4.11 -23.45 -14.62
C GLU A 561 2.78 -23.51 -15.39
N GLY A 562 1.76 -22.78 -14.93
CA GLY A 562 0.45 -22.69 -15.59
C GLY A 562 0.43 -21.77 -16.81
N THR A 563 -0.72 -21.73 -17.50
CA THR A 563 -0.92 -20.83 -18.65
C THR A 563 -0.96 -19.39 -18.16
N THR A 564 -0.04 -18.57 -18.64
CA THR A 564 0.14 -17.21 -18.16
C THR A 564 -0.17 -16.20 -19.27
N VAL A 565 -0.91 -15.15 -18.96
CA VAL A 565 -1.12 -14.01 -19.84
C VAL A 565 -0.77 -12.74 -19.08
N PHE A 566 0.25 -12.02 -19.52
CA PHE A 566 0.65 -10.75 -18.93
C PHE A 566 0.49 -9.63 -19.95
N LYS A 567 -0.19 -8.56 -19.53
CA LYS A 567 -0.30 -7.32 -20.29
C LYS A 567 0.30 -6.17 -19.50
N GLY A 568 1.22 -5.45 -20.13
CA GLY A 568 1.79 -4.22 -19.59
C GLY A 568 0.80 -3.06 -19.59
N SER A 569 1.31 -1.90 -19.20
CA SER A 569 0.63 -0.61 -19.19
C SER A 569 1.37 0.39 -20.09
N ASP A 570 1.08 1.69 -20.00
CA ASP A 570 1.89 2.72 -20.68
C ASP A 570 3.21 3.04 -19.95
N ALA A 571 3.44 2.44 -18.78
CA ALA A 571 4.67 2.58 -18.03
C ALA A 571 5.75 1.57 -18.49
N LYS A 572 6.91 1.59 -17.82
CA LYS A 572 8.01 0.68 -18.13
C LYS A 572 7.94 -0.53 -17.21
N GLU A 573 7.62 -1.68 -17.79
CA GLU A 573 7.54 -2.95 -17.10
C GLU A 573 8.55 -3.99 -17.62
N THR A 574 8.75 -5.03 -16.82
CA THR A 574 9.48 -6.25 -17.19
C THR A 574 8.58 -7.46 -17.04
N LEU A 575 8.18 -8.08 -18.15
CA LEU A 575 7.28 -9.22 -18.18
C LEU A 575 8.08 -10.46 -18.58
N ILE A 576 8.17 -11.45 -17.70
CA ILE A 576 9.01 -12.64 -17.90
C ILE A 576 8.13 -13.89 -17.93
N ALA A 577 8.31 -14.71 -18.95
CA ALA A 577 7.58 -15.96 -19.12
C ALA A 577 7.98 -17.03 -18.09
N GLY A 578 7.00 -17.89 -17.79
CA GLY A 578 7.20 -19.06 -16.94
C GLY A 578 7.48 -20.33 -17.75
N LYS A 579 7.47 -21.49 -17.09
CA LYS A 579 7.69 -22.79 -17.75
C LYS A 579 6.55 -23.19 -18.69
N GLY A 580 5.33 -22.78 -18.35
CA GLY A 580 4.12 -23.06 -19.12
C GLY A 580 3.97 -22.17 -20.35
N ASN A 581 2.84 -22.32 -21.05
CA ASN A 581 2.50 -21.43 -22.16
C ASN A 581 2.30 -20.00 -21.64
N THR A 582 3.04 -19.05 -22.17
CA THR A 582 2.94 -17.65 -21.76
C THR A 582 2.62 -16.74 -22.94
N SER A 583 1.68 -15.81 -22.77
CA SER A 583 1.44 -14.70 -23.70
C SER A 583 1.86 -13.39 -23.05
N LEU A 584 2.76 -12.66 -23.69
CA LEU A 584 3.28 -11.38 -23.22
C LEU A 584 2.85 -10.26 -24.16
N TYR A 585 2.12 -9.29 -23.64
CA TYR A 585 1.71 -8.08 -24.34
C TYR A 585 2.45 -6.88 -23.74
N GLY A 586 3.26 -6.20 -24.55
CA GLY A 586 3.95 -4.99 -24.12
C GLY A 586 3.00 -3.86 -23.70
N ALA A 587 1.88 -3.68 -24.41
CA ALA A 587 1.10 -2.42 -24.35
C ALA A 587 1.99 -1.20 -24.65
N GLY A 588 1.68 -0.01 -24.15
CA GLY A 588 2.52 1.17 -24.35
C GLY A 588 3.85 1.13 -23.58
N GLY A 589 4.71 2.12 -23.75
CA GLY A 589 5.96 2.26 -22.96
C GLY A 589 7.14 1.36 -23.35
N LEU A 590 8.30 1.54 -22.68
CA LEU A 590 9.57 0.85 -23.02
C LEU A 590 9.75 -0.47 -22.25
N ASN A 591 8.90 -1.45 -22.55
CA ASN A 591 8.88 -2.74 -21.84
C ASN A 591 10.03 -3.69 -22.20
N VAL A 592 10.37 -4.55 -21.24
CA VAL A 592 11.22 -5.73 -21.45
C VAL A 592 10.32 -6.96 -21.39
N LEU A 593 10.26 -7.71 -22.49
CA LEU A 593 9.52 -8.97 -22.58
C LEU A 593 10.54 -10.11 -22.64
N GLY A 594 10.51 -11.01 -21.67
CA GLY A 594 11.48 -12.08 -21.55
C GLY A 594 10.88 -13.46 -21.70
N GLY A 595 11.48 -14.28 -22.55
CA GLY A 595 11.21 -15.71 -22.62
C GLY A 595 11.73 -16.44 -21.38
N TYR A 596 11.27 -17.69 -21.20
CA TYR A 596 11.75 -18.55 -20.13
C TYR A 596 13.17 -19.04 -20.43
N SER A 597 14.09 -18.86 -19.49
CA SER A 597 15.53 -19.18 -19.66
C SER A 597 15.95 -20.55 -19.11
N GLY A 598 15.04 -21.27 -18.44
CA GLY A 598 15.31 -22.59 -17.89
C GLY A 598 15.25 -23.71 -18.93
N THR A 599 15.91 -24.83 -18.65
CA THR A 599 15.97 -26.00 -19.55
C THR A 599 14.76 -26.92 -19.45
N ASP A 600 13.90 -26.71 -18.44
CA ASP A 600 12.69 -27.48 -18.13
C ASP A 600 11.43 -26.77 -18.64
N LYS A 601 11.55 -26.02 -19.74
CA LYS A 601 10.43 -25.37 -20.42
C LYS A 601 9.43 -26.43 -20.93
N GLU A 602 8.16 -26.26 -20.61
CA GLU A 602 7.08 -27.18 -21.01
C GLU A 602 6.19 -26.61 -22.12
N GLY A 603 6.02 -25.28 -22.16
CA GLY A 603 5.25 -24.55 -23.17
C GLY A 603 6.09 -23.58 -24.00
N SER A 604 5.43 -22.73 -24.78
CA SER A 604 6.05 -21.66 -25.59
C SER A 604 5.69 -20.27 -25.06
N THR A 605 6.50 -19.27 -25.41
CA THR A 605 6.18 -17.85 -25.18
C THR A 605 5.71 -17.21 -26.48
N THR A 606 4.54 -16.60 -26.45
CA THR A 606 4.03 -15.75 -27.53
C THR A 606 4.22 -14.29 -27.15
N PHE A 607 4.98 -13.56 -27.95
CA PHE A 607 5.24 -12.13 -27.80
C PHE A 607 4.35 -11.34 -28.76
N PHE A 608 3.49 -10.49 -28.23
CA PHE A 608 2.63 -9.63 -29.01
C PHE A 608 3.28 -8.26 -29.18
N VAL A 609 3.58 -7.91 -30.44
CA VAL A 609 4.29 -6.67 -30.81
C VAL A 609 3.33 -5.55 -31.22
N ILE A 610 2.02 -5.82 -31.33
CA ILE A 610 0.99 -4.76 -31.46
C ILE A 610 0.02 -4.92 -30.28
N GLY A 611 0.30 -4.16 -29.22
CA GLY A 611 -0.46 -4.17 -27.97
C GLY A 611 -1.23 -2.89 -27.71
N GLY A 612 -0.75 -1.74 -28.22
CA GLY A 612 -1.32 -0.44 -27.89
C GLY A 612 -0.57 0.75 -28.50
N ASN A 613 -0.75 1.00 -29.79
CA ASN A 613 -0.96 2.30 -30.42
C ASN A 613 -0.18 3.54 -29.88
N ASP A 614 1.09 3.42 -29.46
CA ASP A 614 1.85 4.54 -28.88
C ASP A 614 3.25 4.77 -29.47
N GLY A 615 3.75 3.86 -30.33
CA GLY A 615 5.10 3.93 -30.88
C GLY A 615 6.21 3.42 -29.95
N ALA A 616 5.84 2.62 -28.94
CA ALA A 616 6.75 1.94 -28.04
C ALA A 616 7.81 1.09 -28.75
N VAL A 617 8.98 0.99 -28.09
CA VAL A 617 10.05 0.05 -28.44
C VAL A 617 10.17 -0.96 -27.31
N HIS A 618 9.76 -2.18 -27.56
CA HIS A 618 9.93 -3.29 -26.62
C HIS A 618 11.28 -3.96 -26.84
N THR A 619 11.93 -4.39 -25.77
CA THR A 619 13.08 -5.31 -25.87
C THR A 619 12.60 -6.72 -25.60
N ILE A 620 12.82 -7.64 -26.53
CA ILE A 620 12.50 -9.06 -26.37
C ILE A 620 13.80 -9.82 -26.10
N ASN A 621 13.92 -10.42 -24.91
CA ASN A 621 15.09 -11.20 -24.50
C ASN A 621 14.75 -12.67 -24.23
N ASN A 622 15.79 -13.51 -24.12
CA ASN A 622 15.66 -14.95 -23.89
C ASN A 622 14.70 -15.65 -24.86
N PHE A 623 14.66 -15.20 -26.12
CA PHE A 623 13.80 -15.77 -27.14
C PHE A 623 14.33 -17.13 -27.61
N GLU A 624 13.50 -18.17 -27.56
CA GLU A 624 13.83 -19.50 -28.08
C GLU A 624 13.56 -19.58 -29.59
N TYR A 625 14.63 -19.49 -30.38
CA TYR A 625 14.62 -19.53 -31.85
C TYR A 625 14.32 -20.93 -32.42
N VAL A 626 13.91 -20.97 -33.69
CA VAL A 626 13.63 -22.21 -34.41
C VAL A 626 14.94 -22.89 -34.83
N GLU A 627 15.12 -24.16 -34.48
CA GLU A 627 16.31 -24.93 -34.87
C GLU A 627 16.23 -25.42 -36.33
N SER A 628 17.26 -25.12 -37.13
CA SER A 628 17.33 -25.38 -38.59
C SER A 628 17.31 -26.85 -39.03
N ASN A 629 17.19 -27.81 -38.11
CA ASN A 629 17.16 -29.24 -38.42
C ASN A 629 15.77 -29.87 -38.25
N ASN A 630 14.76 -29.09 -37.84
CA ASN A 630 13.47 -29.63 -37.39
C ASN A 630 12.23 -28.90 -37.97
N TYR A 631 12.30 -28.41 -39.21
CA TYR A 631 11.17 -27.74 -39.90
C TYR A 631 9.96 -28.65 -40.16
N VAL A 632 10.10 -29.98 -40.04
CA VAL A 632 9.09 -30.98 -40.47
C VAL A 632 7.98 -31.21 -39.43
N ASN A 633 8.17 -30.74 -38.20
CA ASN A 633 7.13 -30.59 -37.18
C ASN A 633 7.06 -29.09 -36.84
N ALA A 634 6.49 -28.30 -37.75
CA ALA A 634 6.30 -26.86 -37.62
C ALA A 634 5.82 -26.49 -36.20
N LEU A 635 6.57 -25.62 -35.54
CA LEU A 635 6.49 -25.26 -34.12
C LEU A 635 6.75 -26.47 -33.20
N ASN A 636 8.02 -26.65 -32.82
CA ASN A 636 8.31 -27.35 -31.57
C ASN A 636 7.46 -26.67 -30.48
N VAL A 637 6.73 -27.43 -29.64
CA VAL A 637 5.78 -26.84 -28.65
C VAL A 637 6.40 -25.80 -27.72
N THR A 638 7.75 -25.75 -27.65
CA THR A 638 8.54 -24.83 -26.84
C THR A 638 9.08 -23.59 -27.57
N ALA A 639 9.18 -23.61 -28.90
CA ALA A 639 9.77 -22.49 -29.64
C ALA A 639 8.93 -21.22 -29.43
N ASP A 640 9.60 -20.09 -29.24
CA ASP A 640 8.92 -18.82 -29.02
C ASP A 640 8.43 -18.24 -30.36
N GLN A 641 7.38 -17.42 -30.27
CA GLN A 641 6.72 -16.85 -31.43
C GLN A 641 6.48 -15.36 -31.26
N ILE A 642 6.67 -14.61 -32.35
CA ILE A 642 6.16 -13.26 -32.52
C ILE A 642 4.74 -13.33 -33.11
N GLU A 643 3.78 -12.66 -32.49
CA GLU A 643 2.42 -12.53 -33.00
C GLU A 643 2.16 -11.07 -33.38
N THR A 644 1.89 -10.84 -34.66
CA THR A 644 1.54 -9.53 -35.21
C THR A 644 0.06 -9.38 -35.52
N ARG A 645 -0.78 -10.43 -35.42
CA ARG A 645 -2.19 -10.46 -35.86
C ARG A 645 -2.35 -10.28 -37.38
N ILE A 646 -1.77 -11.24 -38.11
CA ILE A 646 -1.59 -11.35 -39.58
C ILE A 646 -2.73 -10.88 -40.49
N GLU A 647 -4.00 -10.95 -40.11
CA GLU A 647 -5.07 -10.51 -41.04
C GLU A 647 -5.04 -8.99 -41.28
N GLU A 648 -4.34 -8.22 -40.42
CA GLU A 648 -4.38 -6.75 -40.44
C GLU A 648 -3.02 -6.05 -40.33
N ASN A 649 -1.88 -6.73 -40.09
CA ASN A 649 -0.59 -6.07 -39.82
C ASN A 649 0.59 -6.74 -40.56
N HIS A 650 1.61 -5.96 -40.93
CA HIS A 650 2.82 -6.42 -41.64
C HIS A 650 4.08 -5.88 -40.97
N PHE A 651 5.24 -6.51 -41.23
CA PHE A 651 6.52 -5.89 -40.86
C PHE A 651 6.83 -4.80 -41.89
N SER A 652 6.80 -3.54 -41.47
CA SER A 652 7.10 -2.42 -42.37
C SER A 652 8.59 -2.16 -42.52
N ASN A 653 9.41 -2.65 -41.58
CA ASN A 653 10.86 -2.58 -41.65
C ASN A 653 11.50 -3.64 -40.75
N VAL A 654 12.64 -4.17 -41.19
CA VAL A 654 13.48 -5.11 -40.44
C VAL A 654 14.94 -4.68 -40.58
N ALA A 655 15.64 -4.50 -39.46
CA ALA A 655 17.01 -4.00 -39.47
C ALA A 655 17.89 -4.66 -38.42
N VAL A 656 19.18 -4.83 -38.72
CA VAL A 656 20.17 -5.30 -37.74
C VAL A 656 20.66 -4.14 -36.88
N VAL A 657 20.71 -4.34 -35.56
CA VAL A 657 21.27 -3.39 -34.59
C VAL A 657 22.27 -4.12 -33.70
N GLY A 658 23.55 -4.10 -34.08
CA GLY A 658 24.55 -4.91 -33.37
C GLY A 658 24.33 -6.39 -33.63
N ASP A 659 24.10 -7.17 -32.57
CA ASP A 659 23.78 -8.60 -32.64
C ASP A 659 22.26 -8.88 -32.57
N ASP A 660 21.44 -7.82 -32.57
CA ASP A 660 19.98 -7.85 -32.40
C ASP A 660 19.24 -7.55 -33.72
N LEU A 661 17.96 -7.91 -33.76
CA LEU A 661 17.05 -7.65 -34.88
C LEU A 661 15.96 -6.67 -34.44
N LEU A 662 15.90 -5.50 -35.07
CA LEU A 662 14.81 -4.56 -34.94
C LEU A 662 13.68 -4.96 -35.89
N LEU A 663 12.51 -5.24 -35.34
CA LEU A 663 11.26 -5.48 -36.05
C LEU A 663 10.36 -4.26 -35.90
N GLU A 664 9.95 -3.67 -37.00
CA GLU A 664 8.98 -2.58 -37.04
C GLU A 664 7.69 -3.13 -37.64
N VAL A 665 6.60 -3.10 -36.88
CA VAL A 665 5.31 -3.66 -37.28
C VAL A 665 4.33 -2.52 -37.44
N THR A 666 3.74 -2.38 -38.64
CA THR A 666 2.75 -1.34 -38.92
C THR A 666 1.36 -1.96 -39.10
N SER A 667 0.36 -1.35 -38.46
CA SER A 667 -1.02 -1.77 -38.63
C SER A 667 -1.64 -1.26 -39.92
N ASN A 668 -2.28 -2.15 -40.68
CA ASN A 668 -3.01 -1.77 -41.90
C ASN A 668 -4.34 -1.06 -41.58
N TYR A 669 -4.86 -1.21 -40.35
CA TYR A 669 -6.11 -0.57 -39.93
C TYR A 669 -5.90 0.86 -39.45
N THR A 670 -4.91 1.07 -38.57
CA THR A 670 -4.65 2.37 -37.94
C THR A 670 -3.52 3.15 -38.64
N GLY A 671 -2.60 2.47 -39.32
CA GLY A 671 -1.36 3.04 -39.84
C GLY A 671 -0.29 3.29 -38.76
N GLU A 672 -0.57 2.90 -37.51
CA GLU A 672 0.35 3.07 -36.40
C GLU A 672 1.41 1.96 -36.38
N THR A 673 2.55 2.26 -35.78
CA THR A 673 3.74 1.41 -35.86
C THR A 673 4.34 1.19 -34.49
N GLU A 674 4.60 -0.06 -34.14
CA GLU A 674 5.28 -0.48 -32.91
C GLU A 674 6.62 -1.16 -33.26
N LYS A 675 7.56 -1.15 -32.32
CA LYS A 675 8.91 -1.70 -32.53
C LYS A 675 9.24 -2.75 -31.48
N ALA A 676 9.86 -3.84 -31.93
CA ALA A 676 10.45 -4.84 -31.05
C ALA A 676 11.92 -5.04 -31.41
N LEU A 677 12.81 -4.89 -30.43
CA LEU A 677 14.21 -5.27 -30.54
C LEU A 677 14.37 -6.68 -30.01
N LEU A 678 14.51 -7.64 -30.91
CA LEU A 678 14.72 -9.05 -30.61
C LEU A 678 16.21 -9.32 -30.40
N THR A 679 16.59 -9.66 -29.16
CA THR A 679 18.01 -9.74 -28.79
C THR A 679 18.67 -11.06 -29.17
N ASP A 680 19.98 -11.05 -29.41
CA ASP A 680 20.76 -12.22 -29.83
C ASP A 680 20.17 -12.90 -31.08
N ALA A 681 19.54 -12.13 -31.96
CA ALA A 681 18.85 -12.61 -33.14
C ALA A 681 19.80 -12.90 -34.31
N ILE A 682 21.04 -12.42 -34.25
CA ILE A 682 22.05 -12.66 -35.28
C ILE A 682 23.01 -13.76 -34.83
N ASP A 683 23.17 -14.78 -35.67
CA ASP A 683 24.21 -15.79 -35.44
C ASP A 683 25.58 -15.20 -35.78
N THR A 684 26.34 -14.88 -34.73
CA THR A 684 27.69 -14.31 -34.85
C THR A 684 28.70 -15.20 -35.60
N VAL A 685 28.42 -16.50 -35.80
CA VAL A 685 29.28 -17.41 -36.57
C VAL A 685 29.01 -17.33 -38.06
N SER A 686 27.74 -17.37 -38.46
CA SER A 686 27.35 -17.38 -39.87
C SER A 686 27.07 -15.99 -40.45
N GLY A 687 26.78 -15.00 -39.60
CA GLY A 687 26.37 -13.65 -39.96
C GLY A 687 24.90 -13.55 -40.40
N TYR A 688 24.18 -14.66 -40.44
CA TYR A 688 22.75 -14.70 -40.78
C TYR A 688 21.89 -14.50 -39.53
N GLY A 689 20.68 -13.99 -39.72
CA GLY A 689 19.70 -13.97 -38.64
C GLY A 689 19.19 -15.38 -38.36
N LYS A 690 18.90 -15.66 -37.09
CA LYS A 690 18.32 -16.92 -36.66
C LYS A 690 16.86 -16.98 -37.10
N ASP A 691 16.42 -18.17 -37.50
CA ASP A 691 15.02 -18.39 -37.86
C ASP A 691 14.12 -18.31 -36.61
N PHE A 692 12.95 -17.71 -36.74
CA PHE A 692 11.99 -17.58 -35.63
C PHE A 692 10.56 -17.77 -36.13
N ALA A 693 9.64 -18.05 -35.20
CA ALA A 693 8.23 -18.19 -35.55
C ALA A 693 7.52 -16.83 -35.56
N VAL A 694 6.71 -16.60 -36.59
CA VAL A 694 5.85 -15.42 -36.75
C VAL A 694 4.46 -15.89 -37.13
N ASN A 695 3.44 -15.59 -36.32
CA ASN A 695 2.03 -15.91 -36.62
C ASN A 695 1.79 -17.38 -37.00
N GLY A 696 2.52 -18.30 -36.37
CA GLY A 696 2.48 -19.73 -36.66
C GLY A 696 3.27 -20.18 -37.90
N LEU A 697 3.92 -19.26 -38.61
CA LEU A 697 4.77 -19.49 -39.78
C LEU A 697 6.25 -19.39 -39.39
N VAL A 698 7.13 -19.99 -40.20
CA VAL A 698 8.57 -19.88 -40.00
C VAL A 698 9.11 -18.70 -40.80
N ALA A 699 9.80 -17.79 -40.10
CA ALA A 699 10.50 -16.65 -40.68
C ALA A 699 12.00 -16.93 -40.80
N GLN A 700 12.54 -16.75 -42.00
CA GLN A 700 13.97 -16.77 -42.28
C GLN A 700 14.49 -15.34 -42.43
N VAL A 701 15.63 -15.05 -41.79
CA VAL A 701 16.26 -13.73 -41.81
C VAL A 701 17.57 -13.79 -42.58
N GLY A 702 17.65 -13.02 -43.67
CA GLY A 702 18.84 -12.86 -44.49
C GLY A 702 19.41 -11.44 -44.38
N ASP A 703 20.74 -11.33 -44.51
CA ASP A 703 21.41 -10.05 -44.67
C ASP A 703 21.18 -9.49 -46.09
N THR A 704 22.04 -9.91 -47.01
CA THR A 704 21.99 -9.65 -48.45
C THR A 704 21.33 -10.81 -49.20
N LYS A 705 21.03 -11.93 -48.52
CA LYS A 705 20.52 -13.14 -49.16
C LYS A 705 19.63 -13.98 -48.25
N VAL A 706 18.49 -14.43 -48.80
CA VAL A 706 17.64 -15.49 -48.25
C VAL A 706 17.60 -16.69 -49.20
N ASN A 707 17.30 -17.89 -48.70
CA ASN A 707 17.24 -19.12 -49.49
C ASN A 707 15.86 -19.74 -49.42
N VAL A 708 15.14 -19.74 -50.55
CA VAL A 708 13.85 -20.41 -50.66
C VAL A 708 14.07 -21.87 -50.99
N ASP A 709 13.97 -22.73 -49.98
CA ASP A 709 14.11 -24.19 -50.08
C ASP A 709 12.85 -24.96 -49.63
N GLY A 710 11.80 -24.23 -49.22
CA GLY A 710 10.52 -24.78 -48.75
C GLY A 710 10.45 -25.00 -47.24
N THR A 711 11.41 -24.47 -46.47
CA THR A 711 11.43 -24.59 -45.00
C THR A 711 10.81 -23.40 -44.26
N ALA A 712 10.65 -22.26 -44.94
CA ALA A 712 10.09 -21.02 -44.41
C ALA A 712 9.00 -20.46 -45.33
N ASP A 713 8.06 -19.75 -44.73
CA ASP A 713 6.96 -19.07 -45.41
C ASP A 713 7.16 -17.54 -45.39
N TYR A 714 7.94 -17.03 -44.43
CA TYR A 714 8.21 -15.62 -44.24
C TYR A 714 9.70 -15.32 -44.45
N TYR A 715 10.04 -14.33 -45.27
CA TYR A 715 11.43 -14.01 -45.61
C TYR A 715 11.72 -12.55 -45.35
N LEU A 716 12.73 -12.29 -44.51
CA LEU A 716 13.10 -10.95 -44.06
C LEU A 716 14.48 -10.59 -44.61
N ALA A 717 14.60 -9.44 -45.27
CA ALA A 717 15.87 -8.83 -45.65
C ALA A 717 16.22 -7.70 -44.69
N THR A 718 17.45 -7.69 -44.20
CA THR A 718 17.94 -6.62 -43.31
C THR A 718 18.81 -5.58 -44.01
N GLU A 719 19.28 -5.88 -45.23
CA GLU A 719 20.08 -4.98 -46.06
C GLU A 719 19.37 -4.64 -47.38
N THR A 720 19.78 -3.52 -47.98
CA THR A 720 19.22 -3.08 -49.26
C THR A 720 19.66 -3.96 -50.43
N ASN A 721 18.79 -4.12 -51.43
CA ASN A 721 19.02 -4.93 -52.63
C ASN A 721 19.31 -6.41 -52.32
N ALA A 722 18.61 -6.97 -51.34
CA ALA A 722 18.76 -8.36 -50.96
C ALA A 722 18.33 -9.30 -52.09
N THR A 723 18.90 -10.51 -52.07
CA THR A 723 18.67 -11.57 -53.04
C THR A 723 17.80 -12.68 -52.48
N VAL A 724 16.70 -12.99 -53.14
CA VAL A 724 15.97 -14.24 -52.98
C VAL A 724 16.61 -15.30 -53.86
N ASN A 725 17.26 -16.29 -53.26
CA ASN A 725 17.85 -17.41 -54.00
C ASN A 725 16.93 -18.63 -53.94
N VAL A 726 16.43 -19.05 -55.10
CA VAL A 726 15.61 -20.25 -55.22
C VAL A 726 16.53 -21.47 -55.18
N ALA A 727 16.45 -22.23 -54.09
CA ALA A 727 17.36 -23.33 -53.86
C ALA A 727 17.10 -24.48 -54.85
N SER A 728 18.18 -25.12 -55.31
CA SER A 728 18.07 -26.31 -56.17
C SER A 728 17.42 -27.52 -55.46
N SER A 729 17.32 -27.46 -54.12
CA SER A 729 16.66 -28.47 -53.29
C SER A 729 15.14 -28.31 -53.23
N LEU A 730 14.60 -27.15 -53.60
CA LEU A 730 13.15 -26.90 -53.57
C LEU A 730 12.44 -27.92 -54.47
N THR A 731 11.47 -28.64 -53.91
CA THR A 731 10.68 -29.62 -54.67
C THR A 731 9.40 -28.99 -55.19
N GLY A 732 9.14 -29.12 -56.49
CA GLY A 732 7.92 -28.59 -57.12
C GLY A 732 8.20 -27.38 -58.01
N ASP A 733 7.21 -26.50 -58.13
CA ASP A 733 7.32 -25.24 -58.85
C ASP A 733 7.69 -24.13 -57.85
N ALA A 734 8.54 -23.18 -58.25
CA ALA A 734 8.90 -22.02 -57.43
C ALA A 734 7.92 -20.87 -57.72
N ILE A 735 7.28 -20.31 -56.69
CA ILE A 735 6.34 -19.19 -56.84
C ILE A 735 6.86 -18.06 -55.97
N ILE A 736 7.57 -17.10 -56.57
CA ILE A 736 8.22 -15.99 -55.87
C ILE A 736 7.65 -14.68 -56.39
N TRP A 737 6.97 -13.95 -55.53
CA TRP A 737 6.36 -12.66 -55.84
C TRP A 737 6.81 -11.70 -54.74
N LEU A 738 7.71 -10.77 -55.09
CA LEU A 738 8.25 -9.81 -54.11
C LEU A 738 7.24 -8.70 -53.78
N GLY A 739 6.32 -8.40 -54.69
CA GLY A 739 5.18 -7.55 -54.39
C GLY A 739 4.08 -8.35 -53.67
N ASP A 740 3.44 -7.74 -52.66
CA ASP A 740 2.34 -8.37 -51.93
C ASP A 740 1.13 -8.63 -52.86
N ASP A 741 0.82 -9.90 -53.06
CA ASP A 741 -0.37 -10.36 -53.80
C ASP A 741 -1.22 -11.39 -53.04
N GLY A 742 -0.99 -11.54 -51.73
CA GLY A 742 -1.77 -12.43 -50.86
C GLY A 742 -1.52 -13.93 -51.07
N ARG A 743 -0.32 -14.34 -51.50
CA ARG A 743 0.11 -15.74 -51.64
C ARG A 743 0.73 -16.31 -50.35
N ASP A 744 1.02 -17.62 -50.38
CA ASP A 744 1.55 -18.42 -49.28
C ASP A 744 2.94 -17.98 -48.78
N MET A 745 3.71 -17.20 -49.56
CA MET A 745 5.04 -16.69 -49.17
C MET A 745 5.03 -15.18 -49.03
N THR A 746 5.60 -14.68 -47.95
CA THR A 746 5.74 -13.23 -47.68
C THR A 746 7.21 -12.82 -47.71
N PHE A 747 7.51 -11.71 -48.40
CA PHE A 747 8.84 -11.13 -48.50
C PHE A 747 8.81 -9.69 -47.97
N GLU A 748 9.52 -9.42 -46.88
CA GLU A 748 9.60 -8.08 -46.29
C GLU A 748 11.04 -7.56 -46.28
N GLY A 749 11.18 -6.28 -46.58
CA GLY A 749 12.47 -5.59 -46.75
C GLY A 749 12.84 -5.36 -48.21
N ASP A 750 14.04 -4.83 -48.42
CA ASP A 750 14.50 -4.30 -49.71
C ASP A 750 15.03 -5.41 -50.65
N PHE A 751 14.18 -6.37 -51.00
CA PHE A 751 14.51 -7.38 -52.01
C PHE A 751 14.51 -6.76 -53.41
N ALA A 752 15.65 -6.87 -54.10
CA ALA A 752 15.79 -6.39 -55.47
C ALA A 752 16.23 -7.47 -56.45
N VAL A 753 16.64 -8.65 -55.98
CA VAL A 753 17.16 -9.72 -56.83
C VAL A 753 16.41 -11.02 -56.58
N ILE A 754 15.97 -11.68 -57.64
CA ILE A 754 15.50 -13.06 -57.60
C ILE A 754 16.47 -13.90 -58.42
N ASP A 755 17.18 -14.84 -57.79
CA ASP A 755 18.10 -15.75 -58.45
C ASP A 755 17.54 -17.18 -58.45
N ALA A 756 16.96 -17.59 -59.58
CA ALA A 756 16.55 -18.97 -59.84
C ALA A 756 17.51 -19.68 -60.81
N SER A 757 18.70 -19.15 -61.08
CA SER A 757 19.63 -19.67 -62.09
C SER A 757 20.04 -21.14 -61.87
N ASN A 758 20.06 -21.59 -60.61
CA ASN A 758 20.36 -22.97 -60.23
C ASN A 758 19.13 -23.86 -60.09
N PHE A 759 17.93 -23.31 -60.24
CA PHE A 759 16.67 -24.03 -60.10
C PHE A 759 16.27 -24.71 -61.42
N THR A 760 15.88 -25.98 -61.33
CA THR A 760 15.56 -26.78 -62.53
C THR A 760 14.05 -27.00 -62.74
N GLY A 761 13.24 -26.70 -61.73
CA GLY A 761 11.78 -26.77 -61.81
C GLY A 761 11.17 -25.60 -62.60
N LYS A 762 9.84 -25.58 -62.73
CA LYS A 762 9.15 -24.41 -63.30
C LYS A 762 9.07 -23.30 -62.27
N ALA A 763 9.11 -22.06 -62.71
CA ALA A 763 9.05 -20.93 -61.81
C ALA A 763 8.07 -19.85 -62.27
N GLU A 764 7.44 -19.18 -61.31
CA GLU A 764 6.74 -17.92 -61.46
C GLU A 764 7.47 -16.89 -60.60
N LEU A 765 8.11 -15.91 -61.26
CA LEU A 765 8.97 -14.94 -60.61
C LEU A 765 8.46 -13.53 -60.92
N ALA A 766 8.08 -12.79 -59.90
CA ALA A 766 7.65 -11.41 -60.02
C ALA A 766 8.41 -10.51 -59.04
N GLY A 767 8.94 -9.39 -59.52
CA GLY A 767 9.53 -8.36 -58.68
C GLY A 767 8.48 -7.49 -57.97
N ASN A 768 8.93 -6.36 -57.44
CA ASN A 768 8.16 -5.37 -56.68
C ASN A 768 8.23 -3.99 -57.38
N ASP A 769 8.16 -2.90 -56.63
CA ASP A 769 8.22 -1.54 -57.21
C ASP A 769 9.65 -0.99 -57.34
N LEU A 770 10.66 -1.75 -56.91
CA LEU A 770 12.08 -1.40 -57.02
C LEU A 770 12.64 -1.78 -58.40
N ASP A 771 13.85 -1.31 -58.72
CA ASP A 771 14.58 -1.79 -59.89
C ASP A 771 15.05 -3.24 -59.63
N ASN A 772 14.36 -4.22 -60.20
CA ASN A 772 14.60 -5.62 -59.93
C ASN A 772 15.52 -6.30 -60.96
N VAL A 773 16.26 -7.32 -60.51
CA VAL A 773 17.01 -8.24 -61.36
C VAL A 773 16.53 -9.67 -61.13
N ILE A 774 15.98 -10.30 -62.16
CA ILE A 774 15.36 -11.62 -62.06
C ILE A 774 16.05 -12.58 -63.01
N TYR A 775 16.68 -13.62 -62.46
CA TYR A 775 17.35 -14.69 -63.22
C TYR A 775 16.48 -15.95 -63.26
N ALA A 776 16.04 -16.35 -64.45
CA ALA A 776 15.36 -17.63 -64.65
C ALA A 776 16.30 -18.83 -64.58
N GLY A 777 15.72 -19.98 -64.23
CA GLY A 777 16.41 -21.27 -64.17
C GLY A 777 16.40 -22.04 -65.49
N THR A 778 16.61 -23.35 -65.42
CA THR A 778 16.56 -24.19 -66.65
C THR A 778 15.17 -24.67 -67.01
N GLY A 779 14.21 -24.58 -66.08
CA GLY A 779 12.80 -24.90 -66.34
C GLY A 779 12.05 -23.74 -66.99
N ALA A 780 10.83 -24.01 -67.47
CA ALA A 780 9.97 -22.98 -68.03
C ALA A 780 9.56 -21.98 -66.94
N THR A 781 9.83 -20.70 -67.19
CA THR A 781 9.66 -19.64 -66.20
C THR A 781 8.69 -18.57 -66.71
N SER A 782 7.84 -18.06 -65.84
CA SER A 782 7.05 -16.85 -66.07
C SER A 782 7.69 -15.69 -65.29
N LEU A 783 8.00 -14.58 -65.95
CA LEU A 783 8.74 -13.45 -65.39
C LEU A 783 7.95 -12.15 -65.50
N TRP A 784 7.85 -11.42 -64.38
CA TRP A 784 7.32 -10.06 -64.29
C TRP A 784 8.33 -9.16 -63.59
N GLY A 785 8.57 -7.97 -64.15
CA GLY A 785 9.39 -6.94 -63.50
C GLY A 785 8.79 -6.48 -62.17
N GLY A 786 7.47 -6.30 -62.13
CA GLY A 786 6.74 -5.81 -60.97
C GLY A 786 5.66 -4.83 -61.41
N ASN A 787 5.26 -3.91 -60.52
CA ASN A 787 4.30 -2.84 -60.83
C ASN A 787 4.99 -1.47 -61.03
N GLY A 788 6.32 -1.41 -60.95
CA GLY A 788 7.17 -0.24 -61.13
C GLY A 788 8.61 -0.67 -61.48
N GLY A 789 9.59 0.19 -61.23
CA GLY A 789 11.01 -0.14 -61.44
C GLY A 789 11.51 -0.02 -62.89
N ASN A 790 12.81 -0.24 -63.08
CA ASN A 790 13.45 -0.48 -64.37
C ASN A 790 14.14 -1.84 -64.31
N ASP A 791 13.45 -2.87 -64.75
CA ASP A 791 13.80 -4.22 -64.37
C ASP A 791 14.70 -4.91 -65.40
N LEU A 792 15.55 -5.83 -64.93
CA LEU A 792 16.33 -6.74 -65.76
C LEU A 792 15.79 -8.17 -65.61
N LEU A 793 15.11 -8.65 -66.63
CA LEU A 793 14.57 -10.01 -66.69
C LEU A 793 15.48 -10.88 -67.56
N VAL A 794 16.23 -11.79 -66.94
CA VAL A 794 17.17 -12.66 -67.64
C VAL A 794 16.56 -14.04 -67.85
N GLY A 795 16.31 -14.39 -69.10
CA GLY A 795 15.80 -15.69 -69.52
C GLY A 795 16.75 -16.85 -69.23
N GLY A 796 16.18 -18.04 -69.15
CA GLY A 796 16.85 -19.29 -68.84
C GLY A 796 17.02 -20.18 -70.08
N ALA A 797 17.14 -21.49 -69.85
CA ALA A 797 17.14 -22.48 -70.92
C ALA A 797 15.73 -23.01 -71.26
N GLY A 798 14.75 -22.69 -70.41
CA GLY A 798 13.34 -23.08 -70.57
C GLY A 798 12.66 -22.32 -71.71
N ALA A 799 11.38 -22.66 -71.95
CA ALA A 799 10.54 -21.81 -72.79
C ALA A 799 9.84 -20.81 -71.88
N ASP A 800 10.37 -19.60 -71.84
CA ASP A 800 10.04 -18.60 -70.83
C ASP A 800 8.96 -17.63 -71.33
N ASN A 801 8.17 -17.12 -70.39
CA ASN A 801 7.13 -16.14 -70.63
C ASN A 801 7.46 -14.86 -69.88
N PHE A 802 7.81 -13.81 -70.60
CA PHE A 802 8.01 -12.48 -70.05
C PHE A 802 6.71 -11.71 -70.15
N TYR A 803 6.40 -10.89 -69.15
CA TYR A 803 5.18 -10.09 -69.10
C TYR A 803 5.53 -8.63 -68.89
N TYR A 804 4.93 -7.77 -69.70
CA TYR A 804 5.08 -6.32 -69.62
C TYR A 804 3.71 -5.66 -69.73
N ALA A 805 3.42 -4.69 -68.86
CA ALA A 805 2.19 -3.89 -68.89
C ALA A 805 2.52 -2.39 -68.84
N ALA A 806 1.50 -1.55 -69.03
CA ALA A 806 1.65 -0.12 -68.76
C ALA A 806 1.88 0.12 -67.26
N GLY A 807 2.80 1.01 -66.91
CA GLY A 807 3.20 1.30 -65.53
C GLY A 807 4.49 0.63 -65.06
N ASN A 808 4.95 -0.41 -65.77
CA ASN A 808 6.17 -1.18 -65.44
C ASN A 808 7.50 -0.43 -65.60
N GLY A 809 7.51 0.83 -66.04
CA GLY A 809 8.76 1.60 -66.20
C GLY A 809 9.59 1.21 -67.43
N SER A 810 10.92 1.15 -67.30
CA SER A 810 11.84 0.91 -68.43
C SER A 810 12.65 -0.39 -68.29
N ASP A 811 12.06 -1.48 -68.76
CA ASP A 811 12.58 -2.82 -68.58
C ASP A 811 13.54 -3.27 -69.68
N THR A 812 14.41 -4.20 -69.31
CA THR A 812 15.29 -4.94 -70.21
C THR A 812 15.07 -6.44 -70.00
N ILE A 813 14.65 -7.12 -71.06
CA ILE A 813 14.70 -8.58 -71.14
C ILE A 813 16.02 -8.97 -71.78
N ASP A 814 16.82 -9.78 -71.10
CA ASP A 814 18.07 -10.34 -71.61
C ASP A 814 18.00 -11.85 -71.72
N ASN A 815 18.84 -12.41 -72.59
CA ASN A 815 18.88 -13.83 -72.92
C ASN A 815 17.51 -14.42 -73.34
N ALA A 816 16.63 -13.63 -73.95
CA ALA A 816 15.42 -14.16 -74.55
C ALA A 816 15.75 -14.90 -75.86
N GLY A 817 15.16 -16.07 -76.06
CA GLY A 817 15.31 -16.87 -77.27
C GLY A 817 14.82 -18.30 -77.11
N GLY A 818 14.60 -19.03 -78.21
CA GLY A 818 14.25 -20.44 -78.11
C GLY A 818 12.82 -20.67 -77.58
N ASN A 819 11.82 -20.33 -78.38
CA ASN A 819 10.38 -20.44 -78.08
C ASN A 819 9.84 -19.53 -76.96
N ASP A 820 10.65 -18.62 -76.43
CA ASP A 820 10.20 -17.61 -75.48
C ASP A 820 9.11 -16.70 -76.03
N VAL A 821 8.27 -16.21 -75.12
CA VAL A 821 7.14 -15.34 -75.41
C VAL A 821 7.19 -14.09 -74.54
N VAL A 822 7.15 -12.93 -75.18
CA VAL A 822 6.90 -11.65 -74.51
C VAL A 822 5.41 -11.33 -74.62
N ASN A 823 4.73 -11.20 -73.49
CA ASN A 823 3.30 -10.96 -73.37
C ASN A 823 3.06 -9.50 -72.99
N PHE A 824 2.48 -8.73 -73.90
CA PHE A 824 2.02 -7.37 -73.62
C PHE A 824 0.62 -7.44 -73.00
N VAL A 825 0.55 -7.20 -71.69
CA VAL A 825 -0.67 -7.37 -70.88
C VAL A 825 -1.48 -6.08 -70.90
N ASN A 826 -2.77 -6.18 -71.24
CA ASN A 826 -3.70 -5.03 -71.35
C ASN A 826 -3.22 -3.91 -72.30
N LEU A 827 -2.39 -4.24 -73.28
CA LEU A 827 -1.88 -3.32 -74.28
C LEU A 827 -2.37 -3.71 -75.68
N THR A 828 -2.67 -2.69 -76.48
CA THR A 828 -3.00 -2.84 -77.91
C THR A 828 -1.85 -2.34 -78.77
N LEU A 829 -1.88 -2.60 -80.08
CA LEU A 829 -0.89 -2.04 -81.01
C LEU A 829 -0.86 -0.50 -81.03
N ALA A 830 -1.94 0.18 -80.61
CA ALA A 830 -1.98 1.63 -80.53
C ALA A 830 -1.11 2.18 -79.38
N ASP A 831 -0.84 1.34 -78.38
CA ASP A 831 -0.06 1.69 -77.19
C ASP A 831 1.44 1.46 -77.39
N ILE A 832 1.85 0.86 -78.52
CA ILE A 832 3.22 0.40 -78.77
C ILE A 832 3.81 1.14 -79.98
N THR A 833 4.95 1.79 -79.76
CA THR A 833 5.79 2.33 -80.84
C THR A 833 7.13 1.63 -80.85
N ILE A 834 7.54 1.09 -82.00
CA ILE A 834 8.86 0.45 -82.12
C ILE A 834 9.92 1.55 -82.17
N ASP A 835 10.86 1.50 -81.24
CA ASP A 835 12.00 2.41 -81.15
C ASP A 835 13.11 1.95 -82.10
N THR A 836 13.57 0.71 -81.93
CA THR A 836 14.74 0.18 -82.64
C THR A 836 14.61 -1.33 -82.85
N ILE A 837 14.98 -1.81 -84.04
CA ILE A 837 15.17 -3.24 -84.32
C ILE A 837 16.58 -3.46 -84.86
N THR A 838 17.38 -4.24 -84.14
CA THR A 838 18.75 -4.64 -84.53
C THR A 838 18.81 -6.15 -84.78
N SER A 839 20.02 -6.68 -85.02
CA SER A 839 20.24 -8.12 -85.15
C SER A 839 20.17 -8.89 -83.82
N SER A 840 20.19 -8.19 -82.68
CA SER A 840 20.29 -8.81 -81.35
C SER A 840 19.37 -8.16 -80.32
N ALA A 841 18.54 -7.19 -80.71
CA ALA A 841 17.64 -6.50 -79.80
C ALA A 841 16.47 -5.83 -80.51
N VAL A 842 15.32 -5.79 -79.84
CA VAL A 842 14.14 -5.02 -80.22
C VAL A 842 13.78 -4.09 -79.05
N ALA A 843 13.61 -2.80 -79.32
CA ALA A 843 13.18 -1.83 -78.34
C ALA A 843 11.79 -1.28 -78.69
N PHE A 844 10.92 -1.20 -77.69
CA PHE A 844 9.57 -0.67 -77.75
C PHE A 844 9.45 0.52 -76.80
N ASN A 845 8.78 1.58 -77.25
CA ASN A 845 8.30 2.68 -76.43
C ASN A 845 6.78 2.54 -76.27
N PHE A 846 6.27 2.85 -75.07
CA PHE A 846 4.85 2.73 -74.77
C PHE A 846 4.18 4.09 -74.56
N SER A 847 2.85 4.12 -74.67
CA SER A 847 2.05 5.36 -74.61
C SER A 847 2.09 6.06 -73.25
N ASP A 848 2.41 5.33 -72.19
CA ASP A 848 2.65 5.81 -70.83
C ASP A 848 4.07 6.41 -70.62
N GLY A 849 4.95 6.28 -71.62
CA GLY A 849 6.34 6.73 -71.55
C GLY A 849 7.34 5.65 -71.11
N GLY A 850 6.86 4.44 -70.78
CA GLY A 850 7.71 3.29 -70.48
C GLY A 850 8.47 2.77 -71.69
N LYS A 851 9.46 1.91 -71.45
CA LYS A 851 10.30 1.30 -72.48
C LYS A 851 10.51 -0.18 -72.19
N LEU A 852 10.58 -0.99 -73.23
CA LEU A 852 11.02 -2.38 -73.13
C LEU A 852 12.10 -2.66 -74.16
N THR A 853 13.26 -3.11 -73.71
CA THR A 853 14.33 -3.61 -74.59
C THR A 853 14.41 -5.12 -74.46
N VAL A 854 14.19 -5.84 -75.55
CA VAL A 854 14.28 -7.30 -75.61
C VAL A 854 15.54 -7.67 -76.38
N ASN A 855 16.58 -8.10 -75.66
CA ASN A 855 17.81 -8.61 -76.25
C ASN A 855 17.60 -10.09 -76.63
N ASP A 856 17.50 -10.33 -77.94
CA ASP A 856 17.32 -11.65 -78.53
C ASP A 856 18.69 -12.23 -78.89
N ASN A 857 19.00 -13.42 -78.39
CA ASN A 857 20.21 -14.17 -78.78
C ASN A 857 20.11 -14.84 -80.17
N GLY A 858 19.18 -14.38 -81.01
CA GLY A 858 19.01 -14.75 -82.42
C GLY A 858 18.15 -15.99 -82.66
N SER A 859 17.24 -16.31 -81.73
CA SER A 859 16.59 -17.65 -81.64
C SER A 859 15.05 -17.65 -81.67
N GLY A 860 14.40 -16.53 -81.98
CA GLY A 860 12.98 -16.53 -82.35
C GLY A 860 12.01 -16.31 -81.19
N VAL A 861 12.12 -15.14 -80.56
CA VAL A 861 11.13 -14.63 -79.60
C VAL A 861 9.79 -14.35 -80.31
N SER A 862 8.68 -14.64 -79.64
CA SER A 862 7.33 -14.26 -80.09
C SER A 862 6.73 -13.21 -79.18
N PHE A 863 5.98 -12.27 -79.74
CA PHE A 863 5.35 -11.20 -78.98
C PHE A 863 3.84 -11.36 -79.03
N LYS A 864 3.15 -11.39 -77.88
CA LYS A 864 1.69 -11.44 -77.83
C LYS A 864 1.14 -10.06 -77.51
N VAL A 865 0.27 -9.53 -78.38
CA VAL A 865 -0.44 -8.26 -78.22
C VAL A 865 -1.92 -8.53 -78.47
N ASP A 866 -2.79 -8.19 -77.51
CA ASP A 866 -4.25 -8.33 -77.62
C ASP A 866 -4.71 -9.71 -78.17
N GLY A 867 -4.11 -10.78 -77.66
CA GLY A 867 -4.39 -12.18 -78.04
C GLY A 867 -3.80 -12.63 -79.39
N ALA A 868 -3.23 -11.74 -80.19
CA ALA A 868 -2.54 -12.05 -81.43
C ALA A 868 -1.03 -12.26 -81.21
N THR A 869 -0.39 -13.11 -82.02
CA THR A 869 1.06 -13.38 -81.96
C THR A 869 1.79 -12.65 -83.08
N TYR A 870 2.91 -12.02 -82.74
CA TYR A 870 3.77 -11.23 -83.60
C TYR A 870 5.21 -11.75 -83.52
N GLY A 871 6.02 -11.36 -84.51
CA GLY A 871 7.45 -11.61 -84.52
C GLY A 871 8.20 -10.59 -85.36
N ILE A 872 9.52 -10.66 -85.30
CA ILE A 872 10.39 -9.88 -86.18
C ILE A 872 10.71 -10.73 -87.41
N ASN A 873 10.35 -10.22 -88.58
CA ASN A 873 10.62 -10.89 -89.85
C ASN A 873 12.07 -10.67 -90.32
N GLY A 874 12.48 -11.38 -91.38
CA GLY A 874 13.84 -11.26 -91.94
C GLY A 874 14.21 -9.86 -92.47
N ASN A 875 13.22 -8.98 -92.69
CA ASN A 875 13.41 -7.58 -93.08
C ASN A 875 13.53 -6.63 -91.88
N ARG A 876 13.51 -7.15 -90.64
CA ARG A 876 13.46 -6.39 -89.39
C ARG A 876 12.20 -5.54 -89.25
N GLU A 877 11.05 -6.14 -89.57
CA GLU A 877 9.73 -5.56 -89.33
C GLU A 877 8.96 -6.40 -88.31
N PHE A 878 8.18 -5.74 -87.46
CA PHE A 878 7.28 -6.38 -86.51
C PHE A 878 5.95 -6.69 -87.20
N GLU A 879 5.66 -7.98 -87.40
CA GLU A 879 4.47 -8.44 -88.12
C GLU A 879 3.73 -9.54 -87.38
N GLN A 880 2.43 -9.64 -87.62
CA GLN A 880 1.60 -10.71 -87.07
C GLN A 880 1.97 -12.04 -87.75
N LYS A 881 2.21 -13.08 -86.95
CA LYS A 881 2.55 -14.43 -87.44
C LYS A 881 1.34 -15.22 -87.92
#